data_AF-A0A8J7J1H6-F1
#
_entry.id   AF-A0A8J7J1H6-F1
#
_cell.length_a   1.000
_cell.length_b   1.000
_cell.length_c   1.000
_cell.angle_alpha   90.00
_cell.angle_beta   90.00
_cell.angle_gamma   90.00
#
_symmetry.space_group_name_H-M   'P 1'
#
loop_
_entity.id
_entity.type
_entity.pdbx_description
1 polymer ?
#
loop_
_entity_poly.entity_id
_entity_poly.type
_entity_poly.pdbx_seq_one_letter_code
_entity_poly.pdbx_strand_id
1 'polypeptide(L)'
;MFNNEVKTTCSYCGVGCGIVVKKDINNKIYVEGDKDHPVNKGMLCSKGMNLHYVVNDTSDRILYPEMRWSRSHPRERVSWDDALDRASSVFKSIIKKYGPDSVGFYVSGQSLTEEYYIANKLTKGFLGTNNIDTNSRLCMSSAVVGYKKTFGEDSVPVSYEDIELADCFLIAGANPAWCHPILFRRIEKHKEQNPDVQIIVVDPRKTDSANFADLHLQLLPGTDVILYNAIGRRLFERGLIYDDFIKNHTEGFKEYKEQIFSISVKKASKLCGVPEKDIRKAADIIGLSKGFISMWAMGLNQSVVGVNKNLALLNLSLITGQVGKPGSGPFSLTGQPNAMGGREVGGMANLLAVHKDLQNEEHRREVAQFWGVDRISDKPGYTATEMFDALESGKLKAVWIACTNPLVSLPNTHRIENALKQAKFVVVQDISHRSDTVAYADLVLPAAGWLEKEGTMTNSERRISYLPKAVDAPGEARPDVEIFCDFAQRMGFRGFNYTSAEEIYDEYCEMTKGTNIDVSYLNYDRLKNEGTFQWPVPEYRHSGTSRLFTDKKFYTPSQKAIFNVPDQIMNTSVKPTEAYPLILTTGRVRDQWHTMTRTGKVSRLKTHYPTPVLEINPVDAYLCKIKDGDITEIKSTNGVVRVRAKVTDAIKKGVVFLPMHWGKQLQSDLNRANNLTNTHVDPQSKEPDFKFTTVSVSKYKKPVEKILIVGAGAASFRFIQNYREQNEEDEIHVFSKESNLFYNRVLLPEYVTEELSWEQLLKIKQGELNKLDVYTHSKTYITKIDSQLKEVTDSHGEIHSFDKLILATGSRAFIPKDVQIDLPGRFTMRNKEDADRFKAYLEATNLPTDQQHVVIVGGGLLGLELAAALKHRQVKITIIQRASRLMERQLDKVSSKLLALDVQERGIQIYFDNEVSTVFDDDDTGALNITLKSGKFITANAIVYAIGTIPNVEIARDNGILCGRGVKVNQHLQSSNPDIFAIGEIAEYNNQLFGITSAAEEQAAILANFIAGDISCSYHGSVLMNILKFNDLNLCSIGDINVPENDASYEEVVFTDISKRYYKKCIVKDDLLIGAVLMGDKNEFAEFKTMIESKIEMSDKRNTLLRGASNSKPVLGKLVCSCSQVGAGNIQEAIDGGCTNFTELCNTTGAGLGCGSCKTEVRELLNNAKVLA
;
A
#
# COMPACT_ATOMS: atom_id res chain seq x y z
N MET A 1 -8.44 -19.82 23.36
CA MET A 1 -8.15 -21.20 22.90
C MET A 1 -8.40 -21.23 21.40
N PHE A 2 -7.54 -21.90 20.64
CA PHE A 2 -7.71 -22.06 19.19
C PHE A 2 -8.40 -23.40 18.92
N ASN A 3 -9.36 -23.42 17.99
CA ASN A 3 -10.21 -24.60 17.78
C ASN A 3 -9.64 -25.59 16.76
N ASN A 4 -8.75 -25.16 15.86
CA ASN A 4 -8.07 -25.98 14.85
C ASN A 4 -6.82 -25.28 14.28
N GLU A 5 -5.81 -26.06 13.88
CA GLU A 5 -4.61 -25.60 13.16
C GLU A 5 -4.58 -26.16 11.73
N VAL A 6 -4.19 -25.35 10.76
CA VAL A 6 -4.08 -25.75 9.34
C VAL A 6 -2.73 -25.31 8.78
N LYS A 7 -1.98 -26.23 8.17
CA LYS A 7 -0.71 -25.93 7.48
C LYS A 7 -0.98 -25.56 6.01
N THR A 8 -0.30 -24.52 5.52
CA THR A 8 -0.46 -23.99 4.15
C THR A 8 0.81 -23.25 3.73
N THR A 9 0.81 -22.61 2.56
CA THR A 9 1.92 -21.78 2.07
C THR A 9 1.52 -20.33 1.78
N CYS A 10 2.49 -19.44 1.89
CA CYS A 10 2.33 -18.00 1.65
C CYS A 10 2.01 -17.71 0.17
N SER A 11 0.96 -16.92 -0.08
CA SER A 11 0.50 -16.56 -1.43
C SER A 11 1.05 -15.21 -1.94
N TYR A 12 2.29 -14.85 -1.57
CA TYR A 12 2.94 -13.61 -2.03
C TYR A 12 4.08 -13.88 -3.03
N CYS A 13 5.35 -13.94 -2.60
CA CYS A 13 6.45 -14.14 -3.54
C CYS A 13 6.66 -15.62 -3.88
N GLY A 14 7.42 -15.90 -4.94
CA GLY A 14 7.77 -17.24 -5.42
C GLY A 14 8.69 -18.05 -4.51
N VAL A 15 8.76 -17.74 -3.21
CA VAL A 15 9.52 -18.51 -2.22
C VAL A 15 8.75 -19.74 -1.71
N GLY A 16 7.44 -19.63 -1.49
CA GLY A 16 6.64 -20.73 -0.92
C GLY A 16 6.93 -21.00 0.57
N CYS A 17 6.88 -19.95 1.41
CA CYS A 17 7.07 -20.10 2.85
C CYS A 17 5.88 -20.85 3.48
N GLY A 18 6.13 -21.85 4.33
CA GLY A 18 5.12 -22.57 5.10
C GLY A 18 4.57 -21.72 6.24
N ILE A 19 3.25 -21.82 6.44
CA ILE A 19 2.46 -21.06 7.41
C ILE A 19 1.58 -22.04 8.19
N VAL A 20 1.49 -21.85 9.51
CA VAL A 20 0.46 -22.43 10.36
C VAL A 20 -0.62 -21.39 10.58
N VAL A 21 -1.85 -21.75 10.25
CA VAL A 21 -3.06 -20.93 10.40
C VAL A 21 -3.80 -21.41 11.63
N LYS A 22 -4.13 -20.50 12.55
CA LYS A 22 -4.90 -20.78 13.77
C LYS A 22 -6.22 -20.00 13.72
N LYS A 23 -7.30 -20.66 14.13
CA LYS A 23 -8.64 -20.05 14.27
C LYS A 23 -9.02 -19.90 15.72
N ASP A 24 -9.43 -18.70 16.12
CA ASP A 24 -10.02 -18.50 17.44
C ASP A 24 -11.49 -18.94 17.50
N ILE A 25 -12.14 -18.72 18.64
CA ILE A 25 -13.55 -19.08 18.87
C ILE A 25 -14.53 -18.30 17.99
N ASN A 26 -14.12 -17.13 17.48
CA ASN A 26 -14.90 -16.27 16.60
C ASN A 26 -14.55 -16.46 15.12
N ASN A 27 -13.84 -17.55 14.77
CA ASN A 27 -13.31 -17.84 13.43
C ASN A 27 -12.30 -16.81 12.89
N LYS A 28 -11.74 -15.94 13.74
CA LYS A 28 -10.70 -15.01 13.32
C LYS A 28 -9.41 -15.76 13.06
N ILE A 29 -8.75 -15.39 11.96
CA ILE A 29 -7.54 -16.03 11.50
C ILE A 29 -6.30 -15.38 12.13
N TYR A 30 -5.36 -16.21 12.54
CA TYR A 30 -4.01 -15.86 12.96
C TYR A 30 -3.00 -16.72 12.20
N VAL A 31 -1.80 -16.18 11.94
CA VAL A 31 -0.75 -16.89 11.20
C VAL A 31 0.58 -16.83 11.94
N GLU A 32 1.31 -17.94 11.89
CA GLU A 32 2.71 -18.04 12.29
C GLU A 32 3.48 -18.88 11.26
N GLY A 33 4.82 -18.81 11.28
CA GLY A 33 5.64 -19.60 10.36
C GLY A 33 5.68 -21.07 10.77
N ASP A 34 5.51 -21.99 9.81
CA ASP A 34 5.67 -23.41 10.07
C ASP A 34 7.16 -23.74 10.27
N LYS A 35 7.50 -24.17 11.49
CA LYS A 35 8.87 -24.51 11.91
C LYS A 35 9.41 -25.73 11.17
N ASP A 36 8.53 -26.63 10.75
CA ASP A 36 8.89 -27.88 10.09
C ASP A 36 9.02 -27.72 8.56
N HIS A 37 8.55 -26.60 8.00
CA HIS A 37 8.54 -26.41 6.56
C HIS A 37 9.96 -26.15 6.01
N PRO A 38 10.43 -26.91 4.99
CA PRO A 38 11.84 -26.93 4.59
C PRO A 38 12.34 -25.59 4.02
N VAL A 39 11.44 -24.82 3.41
CA VAL A 39 11.77 -23.55 2.76
C VAL A 39 12.19 -22.47 3.76
N ASN A 40 11.34 -22.21 4.76
CA ASN A 40 11.45 -21.05 5.64
C ASN A 40 11.78 -21.38 7.10
N LYS A 41 11.65 -22.64 7.53
CA LYS A 41 12.05 -23.10 8.87
C LYS A 41 11.47 -22.20 9.99
N GLY A 42 10.18 -21.87 9.90
CA GLY A 42 9.47 -21.01 10.83
C GLY A 42 9.61 -19.50 10.61
N MET A 43 10.48 -19.04 9.72
CA MET A 43 10.65 -17.60 9.44
C MET A 43 9.55 -17.08 8.51
N LEU A 44 9.07 -15.85 8.76
CA LEU A 44 8.18 -15.12 7.86
C LEU A 44 8.67 -13.67 7.68
N CYS A 45 8.47 -13.12 6.49
CA CYS A 45 8.73 -11.70 6.23
C CYS A 45 7.57 -10.82 6.74
N SER A 46 7.75 -9.50 6.74
CA SER A 46 6.71 -8.53 7.16
C SER A 46 5.35 -8.81 6.50
N LYS A 47 5.32 -9.08 5.19
CA LYS A 47 4.11 -9.42 4.45
C LYS A 47 3.48 -10.73 4.94
N GLY A 48 4.29 -11.78 5.13
CA GLY A 48 3.81 -13.10 5.55
C GLY A 48 3.23 -13.12 6.96
N MET A 49 3.86 -12.42 7.92
CA MET A 49 3.36 -12.35 9.30
C MET A 49 2.01 -11.62 9.41
N ASN A 50 1.75 -10.67 8.51
CA ASN A 50 0.53 -9.85 8.52
C ASN A 50 -0.54 -10.36 7.53
N LEU A 51 -0.37 -11.57 6.98
CA LEU A 51 -1.29 -12.13 5.98
C LEU A 51 -2.71 -12.33 6.54
N HIS A 52 -2.82 -12.62 7.83
CA HIS A 52 -4.11 -12.78 8.51
C HIS A 52 -4.99 -11.51 8.50
N TYR A 53 -4.41 -10.32 8.61
CA TYR A 53 -5.19 -9.06 8.49
C TYR A 53 -5.81 -8.90 7.10
N VAL A 54 -5.14 -9.40 6.04
CA VAL A 54 -5.68 -9.36 4.67
C VAL A 54 -6.89 -10.27 4.50
N VAL A 55 -6.88 -11.44 5.16
CA VAL A 55 -8.00 -12.40 5.10
C VAL A 55 -9.16 -11.94 5.97
N ASN A 56 -8.88 -11.44 7.18
CA ASN A 56 -9.91 -10.97 8.10
C ASN A 56 -10.59 -9.67 7.60
N ASP A 57 -9.90 -8.83 6.81
CA ASP A 57 -10.49 -7.62 6.21
C ASP A 57 -11.23 -7.92 4.90
N THR A 58 -12.55 -8.05 5.01
CA THR A 58 -13.45 -8.28 3.87
C THR A 58 -14.13 -7.01 3.34
N SER A 59 -13.72 -5.81 3.78
CA SER A 59 -14.41 -4.55 3.52
C SER A 59 -14.52 -4.14 2.04
N ASP A 60 -13.60 -4.60 1.20
CA ASP A 60 -13.55 -4.31 -0.24
C ASP A 60 -13.83 -5.54 -1.11
N ARG A 61 -14.23 -6.67 -0.52
CA ARG A 61 -14.42 -7.92 -1.24
C ARG A 61 -15.54 -7.81 -2.28
N ILE A 62 -15.34 -8.44 -3.43
CA ILE A 62 -16.40 -8.65 -4.40
C ILE A 62 -17.22 -9.86 -3.91
N LEU A 63 -18.49 -9.62 -3.61
CA LEU A 63 -19.36 -10.62 -2.95
C LEU A 63 -20.30 -11.33 -3.93
N TYR A 64 -20.66 -10.68 -5.04
CA TYR A 64 -21.65 -11.16 -5.99
C TYR A 64 -21.20 -10.86 -7.42
N PRO A 65 -21.63 -11.64 -8.43
CA PRO A 65 -21.48 -11.26 -9.82
C PRO A 65 -22.10 -9.88 -10.07
N GLU A 66 -21.40 -9.03 -10.81
CA GLU A 66 -21.90 -7.70 -11.17
C GLU A 66 -21.77 -7.49 -12.68
N MET A 67 -22.80 -6.95 -13.32
CA MET A 67 -22.84 -6.85 -14.79
C MET A 67 -23.37 -5.49 -15.25
N ARG A 68 -22.85 -5.02 -16.39
CA ARG A 68 -23.41 -3.92 -17.16
C ARG A 68 -24.17 -4.48 -18.36
N TRP A 69 -25.46 -4.13 -18.48
CA TRP A 69 -26.26 -4.49 -19.66
C TRP A 69 -25.79 -3.77 -20.94
N SER A 70 -25.29 -2.54 -20.79
CA SER A 70 -24.50 -1.85 -21.81
C SER A 70 -23.48 -0.92 -21.14
N ARG A 71 -22.47 -0.45 -21.89
CA ARG A 71 -21.41 0.44 -21.37
C ARG A 71 -21.91 1.75 -20.79
N SER A 72 -23.10 2.22 -21.17
CA SER A 72 -23.71 3.43 -20.62
C SER A 72 -24.52 3.19 -19.34
N HIS A 73 -24.82 1.93 -19.00
CA HIS A 73 -25.58 1.58 -17.80
C HIS A 73 -24.65 1.44 -16.58
N PRO A 74 -25.16 1.71 -15.37
CA PRO A 74 -24.48 1.32 -14.14
C PRO A 74 -24.27 -0.19 -14.10
N ARG A 75 -23.30 -0.62 -13.29
CA ARG A 75 -23.09 -2.03 -13.01
C ARG A 75 -23.99 -2.44 -11.86
N GLU A 76 -24.67 -3.57 -12.01
CA GLU A 76 -25.67 -4.06 -11.05
C GLU A 76 -25.36 -5.49 -10.63
N ARG A 77 -25.76 -5.87 -9.41
CA ARG A 77 -25.69 -7.27 -8.96
C ARG A 77 -26.58 -8.14 -9.85
N VAL A 78 -26.06 -9.29 -10.26
CA VAL A 78 -26.80 -10.32 -11.01
C VAL A 78 -26.56 -11.71 -10.42
N SER A 79 -27.37 -12.69 -10.84
CA SER A 79 -27.15 -14.09 -10.46
C SER A 79 -25.92 -14.67 -11.18
N TRP A 80 -25.35 -15.75 -10.63
CA TRP A 80 -24.30 -16.51 -11.32
C TRP A 80 -24.76 -17.08 -12.66
N ASP A 81 -26.03 -17.51 -12.75
CA ASP A 81 -26.61 -18.03 -14.00
C ASP A 81 -26.65 -16.95 -15.07
N ASP A 82 -27.20 -15.77 -14.76
CA ASP A 82 -27.26 -14.65 -15.71
C ASP A 82 -25.86 -14.20 -16.15
N ALA A 83 -24.92 -14.15 -15.22
CA ALA A 83 -23.54 -13.76 -15.47
C ALA A 83 -22.85 -14.71 -16.47
N LEU A 84 -22.91 -16.02 -16.22
CA LEU A 84 -22.21 -17.01 -17.04
C LEU A 84 -22.96 -17.36 -18.33
N ASP A 85 -24.29 -17.29 -18.35
CA ASP A 85 -25.08 -17.38 -19.59
C ASP A 85 -24.78 -16.21 -20.52
N ARG A 86 -24.66 -15.00 -19.96
CA ARG A 86 -24.24 -13.84 -20.74
C ARG A 86 -22.82 -14.02 -21.28
N ALA A 87 -21.87 -14.38 -20.42
CA ALA A 87 -20.48 -14.56 -20.82
C ALA A 87 -20.36 -15.60 -21.94
N SER A 88 -20.94 -16.78 -21.76
CA SER A 88 -20.89 -17.87 -22.74
C SER A 88 -21.59 -17.49 -24.05
N SER A 89 -22.75 -16.83 -24.00
CA SER A 89 -23.46 -16.36 -25.19
C SER A 89 -22.66 -15.32 -25.99
N VAL A 90 -22.02 -14.37 -25.30
CA VAL A 90 -21.18 -13.34 -25.93
C VAL A 90 -19.94 -13.97 -26.56
N PHE A 91 -19.25 -14.87 -25.84
CA PHE A 91 -18.08 -15.59 -26.39
C PHE A 91 -18.46 -16.42 -27.61
N LYS A 92 -19.55 -17.23 -27.56
CA LYS A 92 -20.05 -17.98 -28.72
C LYS A 92 -20.33 -17.07 -29.90
N SER A 93 -21.02 -15.94 -29.69
CA SER A 93 -21.34 -14.99 -30.76
C SER A 93 -20.10 -14.35 -31.37
N ILE A 94 -19.11 -13.99 -30.55
CA ILE A 94 -17.87 -13.38 -31.00
C ILE A 94 -17.05 -14.39 -31.80
N ILE A 95 -16.85 -15.60 -31.27
CA ILE A 95 -16.10 -16.68 -31.92
C ILE A 95 -16.75 -17.06 -33.25
N LYS A 96 -18.08 -17.22 -33.27
CA LYS A 96 -18.83 -17.54 -34.50
C LYS A 96 -18.65 -16.47 -35.58
N LYS A 97 -18.56 -15.19 -35.20
CA LYS A 97 -18.49 -14.07 -36.15
C LYS A 97 -17.06 -13.72 -36.59
N TYR A 98 -16.09 -13.84 -35.69
CA TYR A 98 -14.73 -13.31 -35.88
C TYR A 98 -13.64 -14.40 -35.77
N GLY A 99 -14.01 -15.64 -35.50
CA GLY A 99 -13.07 -16.75 -35.28
C GLY A 99 -12.57 -16.84 -33.83
N PRO A 100 -11.91 -17.94 -33.46
CA PRO A 100 -11.49 -18.22 -32.08
C PRO A 100 -10.45 -17.21 -31.55
N ASP A 101 -9.57 -16.70 -32.41
CA ASP A 101 -8.53 -15.71 -32.02
C ASP A 101 -9.09 -14.31 -31.69
N SER A 102 -10.42 -14.15 -31.70
CA SER A 102 -11.10 -12.91 -31.29
C SER A 102 -11.44 -12.84 -29.79
N VAL A 103 -11.12 -13.90 -29.01
CA VAL A 103 -11.24 -13.93 -27.55
C VAL A 103 -9.90 -14.32 -26.91
N GLY A 104 -9.70 -13.97 -25.64
CA GLY A 104 -8.47 -14.34 -24.93
C GLY A 104 -8.54 -14.20 -23.40
N PHE A 105 -7.60 -14.85 -22.72
CA PHE A 105 -7.51 -14.91 -21.26
C PHE A 105 -6.18 -14.30 -20.79
N TYR A 106 -6.25 -13.28 -19.94
CA TYR A 106 -5.09 -12.72 -19.26
C TYR A 106 -5.14 -13.11 -17.78
N VAL A 107 -4.36 -14.12 -17.41
CA VAL A 107 -4.37 -14.73 -16.07
C VAL A 107 -3.11 -14.37 -15.27
N SER A 108 -2.92 -14.96 -14.10
CA SER A 108 -1.89 -14.52 -13.14
C SER A 108 -1.10 -15.65 -12.52
N GLY A 109 0.21 -15.45 -12.28
CA GLY A 109 1.07 -16.34 -11.47
C GLY A 109 0.67 -16.44 -9.99
N GLN A 110 -0.52 -15.96 -9.66
CA GLN A 110 -1.16 -16.07 -8.35
C GLN A 110 -2.22 -17.17 -8.32
N SER A 111 -2.66 -17.64 -9.49
CA SER A 111 -3.59 -18.76 -9.62
C SER A 111 -2.95 -20.07 -9.15
N LEU A 112 -3.76 -20.97 -8.62
CA LEU A 112 -3.37 -22.33 -8.27
C LEU A 112 -3.13 -23.14 -9.55
N THR A 113 -2.34 -24.21 -9.46
CA THR A 113 -1.94 -25.01 -10.63
C THR A 113 -3.16 -25.58 -11.37
N GLU A 114 -4.18 -25.99 -10.63
CA GLU A 114 -5.45 -26.52 -11.13
C GLU A 114 -6.22 -25.47 -11.93
N GLU A 115 -6.31 -24.24 -11.41
CA GLU A 115 -6.95 -23.10 -12.08
C GLU A 115 -6.26 -22.77 -13.40
N TYR A 116 -4.94 -22.80 -13.33
CA TYR A 116 -4.06 -22.60 -14.46
C TYR A 116 -4.23 -23.65 -15.54
N TYR A 117 -4.28 -24.92 -15.14
CA TYR A 117 -4.48 -26.06 -16.01
C TYR A 117 -5.83 -25.97 -16.73
N ILE A 118 -6.92 -25.71 -16.00
CA ILE A 118 -8.26 -25.57 -16.59
C ILE A 118 -8.33 -24.38 -17.54
N ALA A 119 -7.79 -23.22 -17.17
CA ALA A 119 -7.77 -22.05 -18.04
C ALA A 119 -7.01 -22.32 -19.36
N ASN A 120 -5.88 -23.03 -19.28
CA ASN A 120 -5.11 -23.41 -20.46
C ASN A 120 -5.84 -24.45 -21.32
N LYS A 121 -6.35 -25.53 -20.71
CA LYS A 121 -7.12 -26.59 -21.38
C LYS A 121 -8.33 -26.00 -22.10
N LEU A 122 -9.11 -25.15 -21.43
CA LEU A 122 -10.25 -24.44 -22.00
C LEU A 122 -9.85 -23.59 -23.21
N THR A 123 -8.80 -22.77 -23.07
CA THR A 123 -8.42 -21.81 -24.11
C THR A 123 -7.85 -22.50 -25.35
N LYS A 124 -6.81 -23.33 -25.17
CA LYS A 124 -6.09 -23.96 -26.29
C LYS A 124 -6.84 -25.14 -26.89
N GLY A 125 -7.43 -25.98 -26.03
CA GLY A 125 -8.11 -27.20 -26.46
C GLY A 125 -9.50 -26.94 -27.01
N PHE A 126 -10.33 -26.14 -26.32
CA PHE A 126 -11.78 -26.09 -26.59
C PHE A 126 -12.25 -24.79 -27.25
N LEU A 127 -11.73 -23.63 -26.85
CA LEU A 127 -11.98 -22.38 -27.58
C LEU A 127 -11.22 -22.37 -28.92
N GLY A 128 -10.18 -23.18 -29.05
CA GLY A 128 -9.40 -23.33 -30.28
C GLY A 128 -8.49 -22.14 -30.59
N THR A 129 -8.07 -21.40 -29.57
CA THR A 129 -7.12 -20.28 -29.69
C THR A 129 -5.98 -20.43 -28.70
N ASN A 130 -4.79 -19.98 -29.06
CA ASN A 130 -3.66 -19.91 -28.14
C ASN A 130 -3.60 -18.59 -27.35
N ASN A 131 -4.63 -17.75 -27.41
CA ASN A 131 -4.74 -16.45 -26.73
C ASN A 131 -4.96 -16.59 -25.22
N ILE A 132 -4.01 -17.21 -24.53
CA ILE A 132 -3.85 -17.17 -23.08
C ILE A 132 -2.44 -16.70 -22.77
N ASP A 133 -2.29 -15.69 -21.91
CA ASP A 133 -0.99 -15.32 -21.37
C ASP A 133 -1.14 -14.85 -19.93
N THR A 134 -0.02 -14.72 -19.24
CA THR A 134 0.00 -14.38 -17.82
C THR A 134 0.93 -13.21 -17.56
N ASN A 135 0.75 -12.54 -16.43
CA ASN A 135 1.75 -11.58 -15.93
C ASN A 135 3.15 -12.19 -15.70
N SER A 136 3.32 -13.52 -15.72
CA SER A 136 4.64 -14.17 -15.75
C SER A 136 5.41 -13.83 -17.02
N ARG A 137 4.74 -13.49 -18.12
CA ARG A 137 5.35 -12.88 -19.33
C ARG A 137 6.18 -11.66 -18.97
N LEU A 138 5.66 -10.83 -18.06
CA LEU A 138 6.28 -9.58 -17.65
C LEU A 138 7.43 -9.79 -16.65
N CYS A 139 7.75 -11.03 -16.28
CA CYS A 139 8.57 -11.34 -15.12
C CYS A 139 9.71 -12.32 -15.41
N MET A 140 9.41 -13.47 -16.00
CA MET A 140 10.37 -14.59 -16.08
C MET A 140 10.64 -15.07 -17.51
N SER A 141 9.92 -14.56 -18.52
CA SER A 141 9.96 -15.14 -19.87
C SER A 141 11.36 -15.14 -20.50
N SER A 142 12.19 -14.13 -20.21
CA SER A 142 13.59 -14.12 -20.66
C SER A 142 14.43 -15.22 -20.01
N ALA A 143 14.22 -15.49 -18.72
CA ALA A 143 14.91 -16.57 -18.00
C ALA A 143 14.50 -17.94 -18.53
N VAL A 144 13.21 -18.14 -18.82
CA VAL A 144 12.66 -19.36 -19.41
C VAL A 144 13.33 -19.66 -20.75
N VAL A 145 13.44 -18.67 -21.63
CA VAL A 145 14.14 -18.83 -22.92
C VAL A 145 15.62 -19.12 -22.70
N GLY A 146 16.25 -18.48 -21.71
CA GLY A 146 17.63 -18.77 -21.31
C GLY A 146 17.83 -20.23 -20.91
N TYR A 147 17.03 -20.74 -19.97
CA TYR A 147 17.09 -22.14 -19.55
C TYR A 147 16.80 -23.10 -20.71
N LYS A 148 15.76 -22.85 -21.51
CA LYS A 148 15.43 -23.70 -22.66
C LYS A 148 16.59 -23.80 -23.66
N LYS A 149 17.26 -22.69 -23.95
CA LYS A 149 18.41 -22.67 -24.87
C LYS A 149 19.67 -23.32 -24.30
N THR A 150 19.88 -23.21 -22.99
CA THR A 150 21.11 -23.72 -22.35
C THR A 150 20.98 -25.19 -21.92
N PHE A 151 19.83 -25.58 -21.38
CA PHE A 151 19.59 -26.90 -20.77
C PHE A 151 18.55 -27.75 -21.52
N GLY A 152 17.90 -27.21 -22.55
CA GLY A 152 16.90 -27.90 -23.38
C GLY A 152 15.44 -27.62 -22.98
N GLU A 153 15.19 -27.32 -21.72
CA GLU A 153 13.87 -26.98 -21.17
C GLU A 153 13.95 -25.89 -20.09
N ASP A 154 12.80 -25.39 -19.61
CA ASP A 154 12.69 -24.49 -18.45
C ASP A 154 13.00 -25.24 -17.14
N SER A 155 14.25 -25.62 -16.96
CA SER A 155 14.71 -26.46 -15.86
C SER A 155 15.62 -25.68 -14.92
N VAL A 156 15.05 -25.18 -13.82
CA VAL A 156 15.83 -24.58 -12.73
C VAL A 156 16.68 -25.68 -12.09
N PRO A 157 18.02 -25.62 -12.06
CA PRO A 157 18.84 -26.76 -11.62
C PRO A 157 19.03 -26.89 -10.10
N VAL A 158 18.81 -25.81 -9.35
CA VAL A 158 19.19 -25.70 -7.92
C VAL A 158 18.07 -26.07 -6.94
N SER A 159 18.43 -26.31 -5.69
CA SER A 159 17.53 -26.26 -4.52
C SER A 159 17.90 -25.10 -3.60
N TYR A 160 16.97 -24.65 -2.76
CA TYR A 160 17.26 -23.70 -1.68
C TYR A 160 18.30 -24.23 -0.69
N GLU A 161 18.44 -25.55 -0.52
CA GLU A 161 19.51 -26.14 0.30
C GLU A 161 20.92 -25.83 -0.23
N ASP A 162 21.05 -25.46 -1.50
CA ASP A 162 22.34 -25.04 -2.06
C ASP A 162 22.83 -23.71 -1.47
N ILE A 163 21.94 -22.91 -0.89
CA ILE A 163 22.32 -21.65 -0.23
C ILE A 163 23.29 -21.94 0.94
N GLU A 164 23.05 -22.98 1.72
CA GLU A 164 23.93 -23.33 2.84
C GLU A 164 25.21 -24.07 2.41
N LEU A 165 25.36 -24.37 1.13
CA LEU A 165 26.52 -25.11 0.59
C LEU A 165 27.43 -24.26 -0.31
N ALA A 166 26.94 -23.12 -0.80
CA ALA A 166 27.68 -22.22 -1.66
C ALA A 166 28.69 -21.37 -0.87
N ASP A 167 29.82 -21.04 -1.48
CA ASP A 167 30.81 -20.09 -0.95
C ASP A 167 30.90 -18.80 -1.77
N CYS A 168 30.21 -18.72 -2.92
CA CYS A 168 30.10 -17.53 -3.74
C CYS A 168 28.66 -17.31 -4.26
N PHE A 169 28.14 -16.11 -4.04
CA PHE A 169 26.86 -15.64 -4.59
C PHE A 169 27.07 -14.48 -5.55
N LEU A 170 26.51 -14.57 -6.77
CA LEU A 170 26.38 -13.44 -7.68
C LEU A 170 24.90 -13.07 -7.82
N ILE A 171 24.48 -11.99 -7.16
CA ILE A 171 23.12 -11.47 -7.20
C ILE A 171 23.04 -10.41 -8.31
N ALA A 172 22.35 -10.72 -9.40
CA ALA A 172 22.30 -9.92 -10.62
C ALA A 172 20.91 -9.35 -10.88
N GLY A 173 20.79 -8.01 -10.92
CA GLY A 173 19.53 -7.34 -11.22
C GLY A 173 18.39 -7.74 -10.28
N ALA A 174 18.71 -7.96 -9.00
CA ALA A 174 17.80 -8.47 -7.99
C ALA A 174 18.08 -7.85 -6.62
N ASN A 175 17.00 -7.64 -5.85
CA ASN A 175 17.06 -7.23 -4.44
C ASN A 175 16.36 -8.27 -3.55
N PRO A 176 16.94 -9.48 -3.37
CA PRO A 176 16.33 -10.52 -2.55
C PRO A 176 16.14 -10.11 -1.09
N ALA A 177 16.89 -9.12 -0.57
CA ALA A 177 16.67 -8.60 0.79
C ALA A 177 15.23 -8.09 0.99
N TRP A 178 14.61 -7.52 -0.05
CA TRP A 178 13.23 -6.99 0.00
C TRP A 178 12.22 -7.89 -0.73
N CYS A 179 12.60 -8.41 -1.89
CA CYS A 179 11.69 -9.16 -2.76
C CYS A 179 11.56 -10.64 -2.35
N HIS A 180 12.63 -11.23 -1.79
CA HIS A 180 12.68 -12.62 -1.35
C HIS A 180 13.31 -12.76 0.04
N PRO A 181 12.79 -12.05 1.07
CA PRO A 181 13.55 -11.80 2.30
C PRO A 181 14.03 -13.07 3.00
N ILE A 182 13.22 -14.15 2.94
CA ILE A 182 13.57 -15.44 3.56
C ILE A 182 14.79 -16.08 2.92
N LEU A 183 14.92 -16.04 1.59
CA LEU A 183 16.12 -16.55 0.92
C LEU A 183 17.34 -15.72 1.29
N PHE A 184 17.18 -14.40 1.35
CA PHE A 184 18.28 -13.52 1.76
C PHE A 184 18.66 -13.72 3.24
N ARG A 185 17.70 -13.98 4.13
CA ARG A 185 17.98 -14.34 5.53
C ARG A 185 18.81 -15.62 5.64
N ARG A 186 18.57 -16.59 4.75
CA ARG A 186 19.39 -17.81 4.68
C ARG A 186 20.82 -17.50 4.22
N ILE A 187 21.00 -16.64 3.22
CA ILE A 187 22.33 -16.17 2.77
C ILE A 187 23.06 -15.43 3.90
N GLU A 188 22.39 -14.52 4.60
CA GLU A 188 22.99 -13.80 5.73
C GLU A 188 23.41 -14.74 6.84
N LYS A 189 22.53 -15.66 7.26
CA LYS A 189 22.84 -16.64 8.29
C LYS A 189 24.01 -17.53 7.87
N HIS A 190 24.05 -17.95 6.61
CA HIS A 190 25.14 -18.74 6.07
C HIS A 190 26.47 -17.99 6.10
N LYS A 191 26.50 -16.72 5.68
CA LYS A 191 27.69 -15.87 5.76
C LYS A 191 28.12 -15.55 7.19
N GLU A 192 27.17 -15.35 8.11
CA GLU A 192 27.46 -15.18 9.54
C GLU A 192 28.15 -16.42 10.12
N GLN A 193 27.75 -17.62 9.69
CA GLN A 193 28.36 -18.89 10.10
C GLN A 193 29.67 -19.19 9.36
N ASN A 194 29.83 -18.66 8.15
CA ASN A 194 30.96 -18.90 7.26
C ASN A 194 31.47 -17.55 6.71
N PRO A 195 32.32 -16.82 7.46
CA PRO A 195 32.74 -15.46 7.11
C PRO A 195 33.43 -15.31 5.75
N ASP A 196 34.00 -16.40 5.22
CA ASP A 196 34.70 -16.41 3.93
C ASP A 196 33.74 -16.37 2.72
N VAL A 197 32.44 -16.63 2.92
CA VAL A 197 31.41 -16.58 1.87
C VAL A 197 31.41 -15.20 1.20
N GLN A 198 31.60 -15.18 -0.11
CA GLN A 198 31.63 -13.95 -0.90
C GLN A 198 30.28 -13.67 -1.58
N ILE A 199 29.84 -12.43 -1.52
CA ILE A 199 28.61 -11.95 -2.13
C ILE A 199 28.95 -10.79 -3.07
N ILE A 200 28.64 -10.98 -4.35
CA ILE A 200 28.74 -9.97 -5.41
C ILE A 200 27.33 -9.54 -5.78
N VAL A 201 27.08 -8.23 -5.85
CA VAL A 201 25.80 -7.68 -6.33
C VAL A 201 26.03 -6.83 -7.57
N VAL A 202 25.24 -7.05 -8.62
CA VAL A 202 25.23 -6.29 -9.87
C VAL A 202 23.90 -5.56 -9.98
N ASP A 203 23.87 -4.26 -9.66
CA ASP A 203 22.66 -3.45 -9.69
C ASP A 203 23.03 -1.96 -9.83
N PRO A 204 22.40 -1.16 -10.71
CA PRO A 204 22.64 0.28 -10.79
C PRO A 204 22.25 1.03 -9.50
N ARG A 205 21.36 0.45 -8.69
CA ARG A 205 20.94 0.97 -7.39
C ARG A 205 21.70 0.23 -6.28
N LYS A 206 22.21 0.97 -5.31
CA LYS A 206 22.76 0.44 -4.07
C LYS A 206 21.61 -0.01 -3.16
N THR A 207 21.08 -1.20 -3.47
CA THR A 207 19.99 -1.84 -2.73
C THR A 207 20.47 -2.39 -1.39
N ASP A 208 19.56 -2.79 -0.50
CA ASP A 208 19.93 -3.49 0.74
C ASP A 208 20.76 -4.75 0.51
N SER A 209 20.49 -5.49 -0.57
CA SER A 209 21.36 -6.59 -0.98
C SER A 209 22.77 -6.10 -1.34
N ALA A 210 22.89 -4.99 -2.08
CA ALA A 210 24.18 -4.38 -2.41
C ALA A 210 24.93 -3.83 -1.18
N ASN A 211 24.22 -3.22 -0.23
CA ASN A 211 24.79 -2.73 1.02
C ASN A 211 25.42 -3.85 1.87
N PHE A 212 24.92 -5.08 1.76
CA PHE A 212 25.46 -6.25 2.45
C PHE A 212 26.57 -6.98 1.68
N ALA A 213 26.77 -6.67 0.40
CA ALA A 213 27.69 -7.39 -0.48
C ALA A 213 29.17 -7.04 -0.21
N ASP A 214 30.06 -7.99 -0.47
CA ASP A 214 31.52 -7.78 -0.45
C ASP A 214 32.01 -7.00 -1.67
N LEU A 215 31.22 -7.05 -2.75
CA LEU A 215 31.48 -6.34 -3.99
C LEU A 215 30.18 -5.90 -4.65
N HIS A 216 29.98 -4.59 -4.79
CA HIS A 216 28.88 -4.02 -5.55
C HIS A 216 29.39 -3.50 -6.90
N LEU A 217 28.95 -4.12 -7.99
CA LEU A 217 29.19 -3.69 -9.35
C LEU A 217 28.04 -2.79 -9.81
N GLN A 218 28.14 -1.50 -9.50
CA GLN A 218 27.13 -0.50 -9.86
C GLN A 218 27.21 -0.12 -11.34
N LEU A 219 26.71 -0.99 -12.22
CA LEU A 219 26.77 -0.81 -13.67
C LEU A 219 25.81 0.26 -14.22
N LEU A 220 26.07 0.70 -15.46
CA LEU A 220 25.10 1.43 -16.28
C LEU A 220 24.01 0.45 -16.76
N PRO A 221 22.70 0.81 -16.65
CA PRO A 221 21.63 -0.07 -17.11
C PRO A 221 21.82 -0.55 -18.55
N GLY A 222 21.60 -1.84 -18.80
CA GLY A 222 21.68 -2.43 -20.15
C GLY A 222 23.06 -2.97 -20.55
N THR A 223 24.10 -2.79 -19.74
CA THR A 223 25.46 -3.24 -20.09
C THR A 223 25.81 -4.63 -19.53
N ASP A 224 24.82 -5.39 -19.07
CA ASP A 224 24.99 -6.66 -18.36
C ASP A 224 25.75 -7.71 -19.21
N VAL A 225 25.41 -7.85 -20.49
CA VAL A 225 26.07 -8.80 -21.42
C VAL A 225 27.57 -8.51 -21.52
N ILE A 226 27.94 -7.23 -21.61
CA ILE A 226 29.33 -6.78 -21.68
C ILE A 226 30.07 -7.12 -20.39
N LEU A 227 29.44 -6.90 -19.24
CA LEU A 227 30.02 -7.20 -17.93
C LEU A 227 30.31 -8.69 -17.77
N TYR A 228 29.33 -9.56 -18.05
CA TYR A 228 29.50 -11.01 -17.90
C TYR A 228 30.49 -11.57 -18.91
N ASN A 229 30.54 -11.06 -20.14
CA ASN A 229 31.56 -11.45 -21.11
C ASN A 229 32.98 -11.02 -20.66
N ALA A 230 33.12 -9.85 -20.03
CA ALA A 230 34.40 -9.41 -19.48
C ALA A 230 34.86 -10.27 -18.28
N ILE A 231 33.92 -10.71 -17.44
CA ILE A 231 34.19 -11.67 -16.36
C ILE A 231 34.61 -13.02 -16.95
N GLY A 232 33.86 -13.55 -17.92
CA GLY A 232 34.18 -14.80 -18.62
C GLY A 232 35.55 -14.77 -19.30
N ARG A 233 35.90 -13.66 -19.96
CA ARG A 233 37.24 -13.41 -20.51
C ARG A 233 38.31 -13.53 -19.44
N ARG A 234 38.10 -12.87 -18.29
CA ARG A 234 39.08 -12.86 -17.21
C ARG A 234 39.25 -14.24 -16.56
N LEU A 235 38.16 -14.99 -16.40
CA LEU A 235 38.20 -16.40 -15.94
C LEU A 235 39.07 -17.24 -16.88
N PHE A 236 38.86 -17.11 -18.20
CA PHE A 236 39.66 -17.81 -19.20
C PHE A 236 41.15 -17.41 -19.15
N GLU A 237 41.46 -16.11 -19.15
CA GLU A 237 42.85 -15.61 -19.10
C GLU A 237 43.60 -16.04 -17.84
N ARG A 238 42.89 -16.35 -16.75
CA ARG A 238 43.46 -16.81 -15.47
C ARG A 238 43.59 -18.33 -15.35
N GLY A 239 43.05 -19.09 -16.30
CA GLY A 239 42.95 -20.55 -16.18
C GLY A 239 41.99 -21.00 -15.08
N LEU A 240 40.99 -20.18 -14.73
CA LEU A 240 39.97 -20.48 -13.72
C LEU A 240 38.69 -21.03 -14.37
N ILE A 241 38.85 -21.81 -15.44
CA ILE A 241 37.77 -22.49 -16.17
C ILE A 241 37.83 -23.98 -15.84
N TYR A 242 36.71 -24.69 -16.06
CA TYR A 242 36.65 -26.12 -15.82
C TYR A 242 36.68 -26.89 -17.15
N ASP A 243 37.89 -27.13 -17.66
CA ASP A 243 38.12 -27.70 -19.00
C ASP A 243 37.45 -29.06 -19.22
N ASP A 244 37.47 -29.96 -18.22
CA ASP A 244 36.88 -31.30 -18.34
C ASP A 244 35.36 -31.26 -18.53
N PHE A 245 34.67 -30.36 -17.81
CA PHE A 245 33.22 -30.16 -17.97
C PHE A 245 32.90 -29.56 -19.33
N ILE A 246 33.65 -28.53 -19.72
CA ILE A 246 33.47 -27.86 -21.01
C ILE A 246 33.60 -28.90 -22.14
N LYS A 247 34.66 -29.71 -22.14
CA LYS A 247 34.93 -30.69 -23.19
C LYS A 247 33.88 -31.82 -23.24
N ASN A 248 33.49 -32.34 -22.09
CA ASN A 248 32.69 -33.58 -22.02
C ASN A 248 31.18 -33.32 -21.96
N HIS A 249 30.74 -32.21 -21.36
CA HIS A 249 29.34 -31.96 -21.01
C HIS A 249 28.76 -30.68 -21.63
N THR A 250 29.53 -29.99 -22.48
CA THR A 250 29.04 -28.79 -23.19
C THR A 250 29.32 -28.81 -24.69
N GLU A 251 28.64 -27.93 -25.41
CA GLU A 251 28.90 -27.58 -26.82
C GLU A 251 28.85 -26.05 -27.01
N GLY A 252 29.36 -25.53 -28.12
CA GLY A 252 29.36 -24.08 -28.43
C GLY A 252 30.44 -23.23 -27.74
N PHE A 253 31.39 -23.86 -27.04
CA PHE A 253 32.42 -23.12 -26.28
C PHE A 253 33.37 -22.30 -27.17
N LYS A 254 33.64 -22.77 -28.40
CA LYS A 254 34.55 -22.08 -29.33
C LYS A 254 34.02 -20.70 -29.69
N GLU A 255 32.74 -20.63 -30.05
CA GLU A 255 32.04 -19.41 -30.43
C GLU A 255 31.92 -18.46 -29.22
N TYR A 256 31.63 -19.01 -28.04
CA TYR A 256 31.63 -18.22 -26.80
C TYR A 256 33.01 -17.64 -26.49
N LYS A 257 34.07 -18.42 -26.65
CA LYS A 257 35.45 -17.96 -26.47
C LYS A 257 35.75 -16.80 -27.42
N GLU A 258 35.42 -16.91 -28.69
CA GLU A 258 35.60 -15.81 -29.66
C GLU A 258 34.86 -14.54 -29.20
N GLN A 259 33.63 -14.68 -28.68
CA GLN A 259 32.85 -13.55 -28.18
C GLN A 259 33.47 -12.86 -26.96
N ILE A 260 33.91 -13.59 -25.93
CA ILE A 260 34.50 -12.98 -24.72
C ILE A 260 35.81 -12.24 -25.03
N PHE A 261 36.51 -12.60 -26.10
CA PHE A 261 37.71 -11.90 -26.56
C PHE A 261 37.43 -10.66 -27.43
N SER A 262 36.19 -10.48 -27.91
CA SER A 262 35.79 -9.34 -28.79
C SER A 262 35.90 -7.96 -28.13
N ILE A 263 35.81 -7.89 -26.80
CA ILE A 263 35.94 -6.66 -26.01
C ILE A 263 37.00 -6.89 -24.93
N SER A 264 37.91 -5.93 -24.75
CA SER A 264 38.89 -5.97 -23.67
C SER A 264 38.26 -5.57 -22.33
N VAL A 265 38.78 -6.09 -21.22
CA VAL A 265 38.28 -5.73 -19.86
C VAL A 265 38.32 -4.22 -19.63
N LYS A 266 39.36 -3.52 -20.13
CA LYS A 266 39.48 -2.05 -20.09
C LYS A 266 38.35 -1.34 -20.84
N LYS A 267 37.97 -1.83 -22.02
CA LYS A 267 36.85 -1.26 -22.80
C LYS A 267 35.51 -1.58 -22.12
N ALA A 268 35.34 -2.79 -21.61
CA ALA A 268 34.15 -3.20 -20.85
C ALA A 268 33.95 -2.33 -19.59
N SER A 269 35.02 -2.04 -18.84
CA SER A 269 34.99 -1.14 -17.68
C SER A 269 34.38 0.23 -18.01
N LYS A 270 34.83 0.85 -19.12
CA LYS A 270 34.29 2.13 -19.58
C LYS A 270 32.82 2.03 -19.98
N LEU A 271 32.46 1.01 -20.75
CA LEU A 271 31.09 0.81 -21.24
C LEU A 271 30.11 0.53 -20.10
N CYS A 272 30.50 -0.28 -19.13
CA CYS A 272 29.66 -0.62 -18.00
C CYS A 272 29.63 0.46 -16.91
N GLY A 273 30.56 1.41 -16.93
CA GLY A 273 30.74 2.37 -15.84
C GLY A 273 31.11 1.69 -14.51
N VAL A 274 31.85 0.57 -14.58
CA VAL A 274 32.34 -0.23 -13.45
C VAL A 274 33.88 -0.25 -13.48
N PRO A 275 34.58 -0.03 -12.36
CA PRO A 275 36.04 -0.03 -12.34
C PRO A 275 36.64 -1.36 -12.82
N GLU A 276 37.71 -1.30 -13.62
CA GLU A 276 38.39 -2.49 -14.14
C GLU A 276 38.86 -3.44 -13.01
N LYS A 277 39.34 -2.87 -11.91
CA LYS A 277 39.74 -3.63 -10.71
C LYS A 277 38.61 -4.49 -10.14
N ASP A 278 37.37 -3.99 -10.20
CA ASP A 278 36.22 -4.65 -9.59
C ASP A 278 35.70 -5.76 -10.50
N ILE A 279 35.76 -5.57 -11.84
CA ILE A 279 35.48 -6.64 -12.81
C ILE A 279 36.48 -7.80 -12.62
N ARG A 280 37.77 -7.47 -12.45
CA ARG A 280 38.82 -8.48 -12.20
C ARG A 280 38.59 -9.20 -10.87
N LYS A 281 38.28 -8.45 -9.80
CA LYS A 281 37.96 -8.99 -8.48
C LYS A 281 36.76 -9.94 -8.53
N ALA A 282 35.69 -9.57 -9.24
CA ALA A 282 34.52 -10.43 -9.42
C ALA A 282 34.86 -11.76 -10.10
N ALA A 283 35.67 -11.72 -11.18
CA ALA A 283 36.13 -12.92 -11.85
C ALA A 283 37.03 -13.80 -10.95
N ASP A 284 37.93 -13.20 -10.17
CA ASP A 284 38.78 -13.95 -9.23
C ASP A 284 37.92 -14.60 -8.11
N ILE A 285 36.94 -13.90 -7.54
CA ILE A 285 36.00 -14.46 -6.55
C ILE A 285 35.24 -15.66 -7.13
N ILE A 286 34.64 -15.49 -8.32
CA ILE A 286 33.85 -16.55 -8.96
C ILE A 286 34.74 -17.75 -9.32
N GLY A 287 35.89 -17.51 -9.93
CA GLY A 287 36.77 -18.57 -10.42
C GLY A 287 37.47 -19.38 -9.33
N LEU A 288 37.64 -18.81 -8.13
CA LEU A 288 38.24 -19.49 -6.97
C LEU A 288 37.22 -20.19 -6.08
N SER A 289 35.92 -19.97 -6.29
CA SER A 289 34.85 -20.55 -5.49
C SER A 289 34.69 -22.05 -5.70
N LYS A 290 34.30 -22.78 -4.64
CA LYS A 290 33.96 -24.21 -4.73
C LYS A 290 32.50 -24.41 -5.11
N GLY A 291 31.61 -23.56 -4.60
CA GLY A 291 30.17 -23.57 -4.86
C GLY A 291 29.69 -22.17 -5.27
N PHE A 292 29.27 -22.06 -6.53
CA PHE A 292 28.87 -20.79 -7.13
C PHE A 292 27.39 -20.78 -7.48
N ILE A 293 26.63 -19.87 -6.85
CA ILE A 293 25.24 -19.61 -7.21
C ILE A 293 25.13 -18.23 -7.84
N SER A 294 24.60 -18.18 -9.06
CA SER A 294 24.14 -16.92 -9.65
C SER A 294 22.64 -16.78 -9.41
N MET A 295 22.20 -15.69 -8.79
CA MET A 295 20.80 -15.40 -8.48
C MET A 295 20.35 -14.16 -9.24
N TRP A 296 19.28 -14.23 -10.02
CA TRP A 296 18.82 -13.04 -10.76
C TRP A 296 17.32 -12.91 -10.83
N ALA A 297 16.86 -11.71 -11.21
CA ALA A 297 15.45 -11.38 -11.37
C ALA A 297 15.24 -10.29 -12.44
N MET A 298 14.37 -9.33 -12.14
CA MET A 298 13.78 -8.40 -13.11
C MET A 298 14.77 -7.43 -13.74
N GLY A 299 15.91 -7.14 -13.10
CA GLY A 299 16.95 -6.27 -13.67
C GLY A 299 17.57 -6.84 -14.95
N LEU A 300 17.56 -8.17 -15.09
CA LEU A 300 17.98 -8.86 -16.32
C LEU A 300 16.79 -9.14 -17.23
N ASN A 301 15.69 -9.66 -16.67
CA ASN A 301 14.58 -10.18 -17.49
C ASN A 301 13.78 -9.06 -18.18
N GLN A 302 13.51 -7.95 -17.50
CA GLN A 302 12.66 -6.88 -18.03
C GLN A 302 13.48 -5.90 -18.89
N SER A 303 13.96 -6.41 -20.03
CA SER A 303 14.84 -5.69 -20.95
C SER A 303 14.60 -6.12 -22.40
N VAL A 304 14.79 -5.21 -23.38
CA VAL A 304 14.75 -5.55 -24.82
C VAL A 304 15.81 -6.57 -25.28
N VAL A 305 16.83 -6.83 -24.46
CA VAL A 305 17.85 -7.86 -24.69
C VAL A 305 17.88 -8.85 -23.52
N GLY A 306 16.75 -9.05 -22.84
CA GLY A 306 16.65 -9.86 -21.63
C GLY A 306 17.13 -11.29 -21.81
N VAL A 307 16.83 -11.92 -22.95
CA VAL A 307 17.32 -13.27 -23.26
C VAL A 307 18.84 -13.29 -23.32
N ASN A 308 19.46 -12.34 -24.01
CA ASN A 308 20.92 -12.25 -24.13
C ASN A 308 21.61 -12.02 -22.78
N LYS A 309 21.02 -11.23 -21.90
CA LYS A 309 21.54 -11.05 -20.53
C LYS A 309 21.52 -12.38 -19.74
N ASN A 310 20.43 -13.14 -19.86
CA ASN A 310 20.30 -14.45 -19.24
C ASN A 310 21.35 -15.44 -19.78
N LEU A 311 21.51 -15.55 -21.11
CA LEU A 311 22.51 -16.43 -21.73
C LEU A 311 23.94 -16.08 -21.30
N ALA A 312 24.28 -14.79 -21.27
CA ALA A 312 25.60 -14.34 -20.83
C ALA A 312 25.90 -14.71 -19.36
N LEU A 313 24.90 -14.60 -18.48
CA LEU A 313 25.02 -15.02 -17.08
C LEU A 313 25.15 -16.55 -16.94
N LEU A 314 24.32 -17.32 -17.67
CA LEU A 314 24.35 -18.78 -17.67
C LEU A 314 25.71 -19.33 -18.12
N ASN A 315 26.34 -18.70 -19.12
CA ASN A 315 27.67 -19.07 -19.59
C ASN A 315 28.75 -18.99 -18.49
N LEU A 316 28.60 -18.10 -17.49
CA LEU A 316 29.52 -18.07 -16.34
C LEU A 316 29.40 -19.34 -15.48
N SER A 317 28.21 -19.90 -15.35
CA SER A 317 28.00 -21.17 -14.64
C SER A 317 28.56 -22.34 -15.44
N LEU A 318 28.44 -22.31 -16.77
CA LEU A 318 29.00 -23.35 -17.65
C LEU A 318 30.54 -23.32 -17.70
N ILE A 319 31.16 -22.15 -17.87
CA ILE A 319 32.63 -22.02 -17.99
C ILE A 319 33.36 -22.45 -16.71
N THR A 320 32.68 -22.36 -15.57
CA THR A 320 33.19 -22.78 -14.26
C THR A 320 32.75 -24.19 -13.86
N GLY A 321 31.91 -24.87 -14.65
CA GLY A 321 31.40 -26.21 -14.33
C GLY A 321 30.44 -26.28 -13.15
N GLN A 322 29.79 -25.16 -12.81
CA GLN A 322 28.99 -24.98 -11.60
C GLN A 322 27.50 -25.31 -11.81
N VAL A 323 27.19 -26.42 -12.50
CA VAL A 323 25.81 -26.90 -12.74
C VAL A 323 25.69 -28.37 -12.36
N GLY A 324 24.58 -28.78 -11.73
CA GLY A 324 24.35 -30.15 -11.31
C GLY A 324 25.30 -30.60 -10.20
N LYS A 325 25.61 -29.69 -9.27
CA LYS A 325 26.54 -29.89 -8.15
C LYS A 325 25.96 -29.22 -6.89
N PRO A 326 26.11 -29.79 -5.69
CA PRO A 326 25.69 -29.13 -4.45
C PRO A 326 26.38 -27.77 -4.25
N GLY A 327 25.63 -26.77 -3.82
CA GLY A 327 26.09 -25.40 -3.64
C GLY A 327 26.30 -24.61 -4.93
N SER A 328 25.81 -25.13 -6.07
CA SER A 328 26.12 -24.57 -7.37
C SER A 328 24.91 -24.51 -8.30
N GLY A 329 24.80 -23.42 -9.04
CA GLY A 329 23.92 -23.36 -10.19
C GLY A 329 23.32 -21.98 -10.46
N PRO A 330 22.83 -21.78 -11.68
CA PRO A 330 22.07 -20.60 -12.02
C PRO A 330 20.65 -20.69 -11.45
N PHE A 331 20.28 -19.69 -10.65
CA PHE A 331 19.02 -19.60 -9.96
C PHE A 331 18.20 -18.34 -10.27
N SER A 332 17.20 -18.47 -11.16
CA SER A 332 16.24 -17.40 -11.39
C SER A 332 15.23 -17.29 -10.25
N LEU A 333 15.17 -16.11 -9.62
CA LEU A 333 14.27 -15.83 -8.51
C LEU A 333 12.87 -15.49 -9.02
N THR A 334 11.92 -16.41 -8.85
CA THR A 334 10.55 -16.23 -9.32
C THR A 334 9.83 -15.17 -8.50
N GLY A 335 9.16 -14.23 -9.19
CA GLY A 335 8.43 -13.14 -8.54
C GLY A 335 7.19 -13.61 -7.80
N GLN A 336 6.18 -14.06 -8.54
CA GLN A 336 4.84 -14.44 -8.04
C GLN A 336 4.79 -15.88 -7.48
N PRO A 337 3.80 -16.22 -6.64
CA PRO A 337 3.88 -17.40 -5.79
C PRO A 337 3.79 -18.71 -6.58
N ASN A 338 3.07 -18.72 -7.71
CA ASN A 338 2.87 -19.87 -8.57
C ASN A 338 3.17 -19.61 -10.05
N ALA A 339 4.07 -18.65 -10.34
CA ALA A 339 4.47 -18.41 -11.73
C ALA A 339 5.18 -19.62 -12.35
N MET A 340 5.79 -20.51 -11.54
CA MET A 340 6.35 -21.78 -12.03
C MET A 340 5.23 -22.75 -12.44
N GLY A 341 4.22 -22.97 -11.58
CA GLY A 341 3.06 -23.81 -11.92
C GLY A 341 2.34 -23.38 -13.20
N GLY A 342 2.17 -22.07 -13.40
CA GLY A 342 1.61 -21.53 -14.64
C GLY A 342 2.42 -21.86 -15.91
N ARG A 343 3.75 -22.03 -15.80
CA ARG A 343 4.61 -22.44 -16.93
C ARG A 343 4.55 -23.95 -17.16
N GLU A 344 4.52 -24.73 -16.07
CA GLU A 344 4.40 -26.19 -16.12
C GLU A 344 3.14 -26.63 -16.84
N VAL A 345 2.01 -25.94 -16.62
CA VAL A 345 0.74 -26.26 -17.29
C VAL A 345 0.60 -25.62 -18.67
N GLY A 346 1.57 -24.82 -19.14
CA GLY A 346 1.53 -24.19 -20.46
C GLY A 346 0.68 -22.91 -20.56
N GLY A 347 0.48 -22.16 -19.48
CA GLY A 347 -0.38 -20.97 -19.41
C GLY A 347 0.13 -19.73 -20.18
N MET A 348 1.08 -19.89 -21.11
CA MET A 348 1.61 -18.81 -21.94
C MET A 348 1.24 -18.99 -23.42
N ALA A 349 1.15 -17.89 -24.15
CA ALA A 349 0.66 -17.87 -25.53
C ALA A 349 1.46 -18.76 -26.50
N ASN A 350 2.71 -19.07 -26.15
CA ASN A 350 3.66 -19.84 -26.96
C ASN A 350 4.08 -21.19 -26.35
N LEU A 351 3.51 -21.61 -25.21
CA LEU A 351 3.86 -22.89 -24.54
C LEU A 351 2.73 -23.90 -24.65
N LEU A 352 3.03 -25.20 -24.66
CA LEU A 352 2.05 -26.24 -24.33
C LEU A 352 2.27 -26.73 -22.91
N ALA A 353 1.28 -27.46 -22.37
CA ALA A 353 1.39 -28.07 -21.07
C ALA A 353 2.55 -29.07 -21.02
N VAL A 354 3.07 -29.29 -19.81
CA VAL A 354 4.13 -30.25 -19.47
C VAL A 354 5.41 -30.07 -20.29
N HIS A 355 5.79 -28.79 -20.49
CA HIS A 355 6.96 -28.35 -21.27
C HIS A 355 6.99 -28.80 -22.74
N LYS A 356 5.85 -29.26 -23.27
CA LYS A 356 5.73 -29.61 -24.69
C LYS A 356 5.90 -28.36 -25.55
N ASP A 357 6.62 -28.51 -26.65
CA ASP A 357 6.87 -27.43 -27.61
C ASP A 357 5.68 -27.23 -28.55
N LEU A 358 5.10 -26.03 -28.53
CA LEU A 358 4.00 -25.64 -29.41
C LEU A 358 4.36 -25.77 -30.91
N GLN A 359 5.61 -25.55 -31.28
CA GLN A 359 6.07 -25.64 -32.68
C GLN A 359 6.19 -27.10 -33.15
N ASN A 360 6.28 -28.06 -32.24
CA ASN A 360 6.39 -29.49 -32.58
C ASN A 360 5.00 -30.09 -32.82
N GLU A 361 4.81 -30.68 -34.01
CA GLU A 361 3.55 -31.29 -34.42
C GLU A 361 3.15 -32.50 -33.56
N GLU A 362 4.13 -33.34 -33.21
CA GLU A 362 3.89 -34.51 -32.37
C GLU A 362 3.41 -34.08 -30.98
N HIS A 363 4.07 -33.09 -30.40
CA HIS A 363 3.68 -32.51 -29.11
C HIS A 363 2.26 -31.95 -29.13
N ARG A 364 1.86 -31.23 -30.21
CA ARG A 364 0.48 -30.75 -30.35
C ARG A 364 -0.51 -31.92 -30.44
N ARG A 365 -0.16 -32.99 -31.14
CA ARG A 365 -0.97 -34.20 -31.28
C ARG A 365 -1.16 -34.92 -29.95
N GLU A 366 -0.10 -35.11 -29.18
CA GLU A 366 -0.13 -35.73 -27.85
C GLU A 366 -1.07 -34.97 -26.90
N VAL A 367 -0.93 -33.64 -26.84
CA VAL A 367 -1.77 -32.80 -25.98
C VAL A 367 -3.23 -32.82 -26.46
N ALA A 368 -3.47 -32.73 -27.77
CA ALA A 368 -4.82 -32.80 -28.33
C ALA A 368 -5.50 -34.15 -28.03
N GLN A 369 -4.76 -35.25 -28.19
CA GLN A 369 -5.24 -36.60 -27.89
C GLN A 369 -5.56 -36.76 -26.40
N PHE A 370 -4.68 -36.29 -25.51
CA PHE A 370 -4.90 -36.35 -24.06
C PHE A 370 -6.16 -35.60 -23.63
N TRP A 371 -6.37 -34.39 -24.14
CA TRP A 371 -7.59 -33.60 -23.85
C TRP A 371 -8.83 -34.04 -24.63
N GLY A 372 -8.70 -34.96 -25.59
CA GLY A 372 -9.80 -35.43 -26.42
C GLY A 372 -10.34 -34.34 -27.37
N VAL A 373 -9.46 -33.53 -27.94
CA VAL A 373 -9.79 -32.50 -28.94
C VAL A 373 -9.14 -32.82 -30.28
N ASP A 374 -9.70 -32.34 -31.38
CA ASP A 374 -9.24 -32.74 -32.73
C ASP A 374 -7.84 -32.22 -33.06
N ARG A 375 -7.54 -30.97 -32.66
CA ARG A 375 -6.26 -30.31 -32.92
C ARG A 375 -6.02 -29.14 -31.99
N ILE A 376 -4.75 -28.77 -31.84
CA ILE A 376 -4.31 -27.52 -31.23
C ILE A 376 -3.66 -26.66 -32.31
N SER A 377 -3.93 -25.35 -32.29
CA SER A 377 -3.34 -24.40 -33.24
C SER A 377 -1.80 -24.41 -33.16
N ASP A 378 -1.15 -24.39 -34.31
CA ASP A 378 0.31 -24.27 -34.46
C ASP A 378 0.81 -22.83 -34.29
N LYS A 379 -0.09 -21.84 -34.35
CA LYS A 379 0.24 -20.43 -34.21
C LYS A 379 0.26 -20.01 -32.75
N PRO A 380 1.34 -19.36 -32.26
CA PRO A 380 1.32 -18.70 -30.96
C PRO A 380 0.17 -17.69 -30.87
N GLY A 381 -0.45 -17.60 -29.70
CA GLY A 381 -1.45 -16.56 -29.42
C GLY A 381 -0.80 -15.20 -29.19
N TYR A 382 -1.64 -14.20 -28.92
CA TYR A 382 -1.16 -12.89 -28.48
C TYR A 382 -0.53 -12.98 -27.09
N THR A 383 0.69 -12.45 -26.94
CA THR A 383 1.31 -12.29 -25.61
C THR A 383 0.63 -11.20 -24.78
N ALA A 384 0.97 -11.11 -23.50
CA ALA A 384 0.34 -10.19 -22.55
C ALA A 384 0.24 -8.74 -23.05
N THR A 385 1.28 -8.18 -23.69
CA THR A 385 1.22 -6.83 -24.28
C THR A 385 0.46 -6.82 -25.61
N GLU A 386 0.68 -7.83 -26.45
CA GLU A 386 0.02 -7.95 -27.76
C GLU A 386 -1.50 -8.14 -27.65
N MET A 387 -2.00 -8.71 -26.55
CA MET A 387 -3.45 -8.83 -26.29
C MET A 387 -4.11 -7.45 -26.24
N PHE A 388 -3.50 -6.48 -25.55
CA PHE A 388 -4.07 -5.13 -25.43
C PHE A 388 -3.88 -4.33 -26.72
N ASP A 389 -2.81 -4.57 -27.47
CA ASP A 389 -2.65 -4.05 -28.83
C ASP A 389 -3.73 -4.63 -29.77
N ALA A 390 -4.08 -5.90 -29.60
CA ALA A 390 -5.14 -6.55 -30.35
C ALA A 390 -6.53 -6.05 -29.95
N LEU A 391 -6.77 -5.71 -28.68
CA LEU A 391 -8.01 -5.06 -28.23
C LEU A 391 -8.15 -3.65 -28.81
N GLU A 392 -7.09 -2.85 -28.76
CA GLU A 392 -7.07 -1.50 -29.31
C GLU A 392 -7.24 -1.48 -30.84
N SER A 393 -6.57 -2.38 -31.56
CA SER A 393 -6.78 -2.52 -33.01
C SER A 393 -8.10 -3.21 -33.38
N GLY A 394 -8.83 -3.73 -32.39
CA GLY A 394 -10.07 -4.46 -32.56
C GLY A 394 -9.90 -5.85 -33.19
N LYS A 395 -8.70 -6.44 -33.22
CA LYS A 395 -8.52 -7.86 -33.60
C LYS A 395 -9.07 -8.79 -32.52
N LEU A 396 -8.72 -8.52 -31.26
CA LEU A 396 -9.33 -9.14 -30.09
C LEU A 396 -10.60 -8.37 -29.74
N LYS A 397 -11.70 -9.07 -29.45
CA LYS A 397 -13.02 -8.47 -29.16
C LYS A 397 -13.36 -8.62 -27.69
N ALA A 398 -13.06 -9.77 -27.09
CA ALA A 398 -13.30 -10.03 -25.68
C ALA A 398 -12.02 -10.46 -24.97
N VAL A 399 -11.86 -9.99 -23.74
CA VAL A 399 -10.78 -10.40 -22.84
C VAL A 399 -11.34 -10.79 -21.49
N TRP A 400 -10.86 -11.91 -20.96
CA TRP A 400 -11.11 -12.34 -19.58
C TRP A 400 -9.85 -12.12 -18.76
N ILE A 401 -9.91 -11.20 -17.80
CA ILE A 401 -8.81 -10.84 -16.92
C ILE A 401 -9.06 -11.49 -15.56
N ALA A 402 -8.16 -12.40 -15.14
CA ALA A 402 -8.33 -13.14 -13.89
C ALA A 402 -7.12 -12.96 -12.96
N CYS A 403 -7.40 -12.61 -11.69
CA CYS A 403 -6.40 -12.50 -10.62
C CYS A 403 -5.23 -11.52 -10.90
N THR A 404 -5.44 -10.47 -11.71
CA THR A 404 -4.39 -9.50 -12.10
C THR A 404 -4.96 -8.11 -12.39
N ASN A 405 -4.14 -7.07 -12.24
CA ASN A 405 -4.51 -5.66 -12.43
C ASN A 405 -3.65 -4.99 -13.53
N PRO A 406 -3.97 -5.20 -14.83
CA PRO A 406 -3.22 -4.63 -15.95
C PRO A 406 -3.14 -3.10 -15.93
N LEU A 407 -4.12 -2.41 -15.33
CA LEU A 407 -4.15 -0.95 -15.22
C LEU A 407 -3.15 -0.35 -14.22
N VAL A 408 -2.31 -1.19 -13.64
CA VAL A 408 -1.14 -0.76 -12.87
C VAL A 408 0.11 -1.52 -13.30
N SER A 409 -0.01 -2.79 -13.69
CA SER A 409 1.15 -3.66 -13.93
C SER A 409 1.69 -3.68 -15.36
N LEU A 410 0.90 -3.34 -16.38
CA LEU A 410 1.35 -3.35 -17.78
C LEU A 410 2.02 -2.02 -18.18
N PRO A 411 2.95 -2.06 -19.15
CA PRO A 411 3.61 -0.85 -19.64
C PRO A 411 2.65 0.04 -20.42
N ASN A 412 2.94 1.35 -20.45
CA ASN A 412 2.11 2.38 -21.09
C ASN A 412 0.63 2.24 -20.70
N THR A 413 0.33 2.48 -19.43
CA THR A 413 -0.98 2.24 -18.84
C THR A 413 -2.12 3.03 -19.50
N HIS A 414 -1.85 4.21 -20.07
CA HIS A 414 -2.83 4.98 -20.86
C HIS A 414 -3.34 4.18 -22.06
N ARG A 415 -2.45 3.48 -22.76
CA ARG A 415 -2.80 2.63 -23.89
C ARG A 415 -3.64 1.43 -23.46
N ILE A 416 -3.33 0.84 -22.31
CA ILE A 416 -4.09 -0.27 -21.73
C ILE A 416 -5.52 0.16 -21.37
N GLU A 417 -5.70 1.35 -20.79
CA GLU A 417 -7.03 1.91 -20.55
C GLU A 417 -7.81 2.13 -21.84
N ASN A 418 -7.14 2.66 -22.87
CA ASN A 418 -7.76 2.86 -24.18
C ASN A 418 -8.20 1.52 -24.79
N ALA A 419 -7.36 0.49 -24.71
CA ALA A 419 -7.67 -0.86 -25.18
C ALA A 419 -8.93 -1.43 -24.48
N LEU A 420 -9.03 -1.31 -23.15
CA LEU A 420 -10.21 -1.77 -22.40
C LEU A 420 -11.48 -0.97 -22.74
N LYS A 421 -11.36 0.34 -23.00
CA LYS A 421 -12.45 1.19 -23.48
C LYS A 421 -12.92 0.82 -24.90
N GLN A 422 -12.08 0.20 -25.71
CA GLN A 422 -12.42 -0.22 -27.08
C GLN A 422 -12.87 -1.68 -27.19
N ALA A 423 -12.50 -2.53 -26.24
CA ALA A 423 -12.95 -3.91 -26.14
C ALA A 423 -14.48 -4.02 -26.28
N LYS A 424 -14.97 -5.09 -26.90
CA LYS A 424 -16.43 -5.35 -27.01
C LYS A 424 -17.00 -5.98 -25.75
N PHE A 425 -16.17 -6.71 -25.01
CA PHE A 425 -16.56 -7.34 -23.76
C PHE A 425 -15.34 -7.57 -22.86
N VAL A 426 -15.39 -7.06 -21.62
CA VAL A 426 -14.33 -7.24 -20.62
C VAL A 426 -14.90 -7.99 -19.42
N VAL A 427 -14.36 -9.18 -19.16
CA VAL A 427 -14.64 -9.94 -17.94
C VAL A 427 -13.50 -9.72 -16.95
N VAL A 428 -13.81 -9.37 -15.71
CA VAL A 428 -12.83 -9.23 -14.62
C VAL A 428 -13.21 -10.18 -13.49
N GLN A 429 -12.34 -11.15 -13.23
CA GLN A 429 -12.46 -12.08 -12.12
C GLN A 429 -11.39 -11.73 -11.07
N ASP A 430 -11.84 -11.17 -9.95
CA ASP A 430 -10.97 -10.62 -8.91
C ASP A 430 -11.62 -10.82 -7.53
N ILE A 431 -10.82 -10.62 -6.48
CA ILE A 431 -11.29 -10.71 -5.09
C ILE A 431 -11.68 -9.33 -4.53
N SER A 432 -11.20 -8.23 -5.12
CA SER A 432 -11.27 -6.89 -4.52
C SER A 432 -11.75 -5.80 -5.50
N HIS A 433 -12.65 -4.95 -5.02
CA HIS A 433 -13.08 -3.73 -5.70
C HIS A 433 -11.98 -2.65 -5.82
N ARG A 434 -10.85 -2.80 -5.12
CA ARG A 434 -9.71 -1.89 -5.22
C ARG A 434 -8.87 -2.10 -6.48
N SER A 435 -9.10 -3.18 -7.23
CA SER A 435 -8.42 -3.41 -8.51
C SER A 435 -8.90 -2.38 -9.54
N ASP A 436 -8.01 -1.51 -10.03
CA ASP A 436 -8.33 -0.45 -11.01
C ASP A 436 -9.03 -1.00 -12.27
N THR A 437 -8.71 -2.25 -12.62
CA THR A 437 -9.26 -2.93 -13.80
C THR A 437 -10.78 -3.20 -13.68
N VAL A 438 -11.31 -3.35 -12.46
CA VAL A 438 -12.75 -3.59 -12.20
C VAL A 438 -13.62 -2.46 -12.75
N ALA A 439 -13.13 -1.21 -12.77
CA ALA A 439 -13.90 -0.07 -13.30
C ALA A 439 -14.26 -0.22 -14.78
N TYR A 440 -13.50 -1.01 -15.54
CA TYR A 440 -13.62 -1.19 -17.00
C TYR A 440 -14.34 -2.49 -17.38
N ALA A 441 -14.72 -3.30 -16.39
CA ALA A 441 -15.40 -4.56 -16.60
C ALA A 441 -16.85 -4.34 -17.10
N ASP A 442 -17.22 -5.09 -18.13
CA ASP A 442 -18.62 -5.30 -18.52
C ASP A 442 -19.26 -6.38 -17.62
N LEU A 443 -18.47 -7.36 -17.18
CA LEU A 443 -18.86 -8.41 -16.22
C LEU A 443 -17.77 -8.58 -15.15
N VAL A 444 -18.15 -8.55 -13.89
CA VAL A 444 -17.30 -8.80 -12.72
C VAL A 444 -17.72 -10.12 -12.08
N LEU A 445 -16.76 -11.01 -11.83
CA LEU A 445 -16.99 -12.32 -11.22
C LEU A 445 -16.25 -12.41 -9.87
N PRO A 446 -16.95 -12.65 -8.74
CA PRO A 446 -16.31 -12.72 -7.43
C PRO A 446 -15.55 -14.03 -7.26
N ALA A 447 -14.22 -13.94 -7.12
CA ALA A 447 -13.35 -15.09 -6.92
C ALA A 447 -13.08 -15.36 -5.44
N ALA A 448 -12.78 -16.62 -5.09
CA ALA A 448 -12.27 -17.02 -3.78
C ALA A 448 -10.78 -16.70 -3.63
N GLY A 449 -10.39 -16.16 -2.48
CA GLY A 449 -9.03 -15.78 -2.12
C GLY A 449 -8.23 -16.89 -1.43
N TRP A 450 -7.03 -16.56 -0.96
CA TRP A 450 -6.19 -17.48 -0.18
C TRP A 450 -6.91 -17.92 1.11
N LEU A 451 -6.87 -19.22 1.43
CA LEU A 451 -7.66 -19.95 2.44
C LEU A 451 -9.14 -20.19 2.12
N GLU A 452 -9.71 -19.55 1.10
CA GLU A 452 -11.12 -19.73 0.72
C GLU A 452 -11.32 -20.84 -0.32
N LYS A 453 -10.22 -21.33 -0.89
CA LYS A 453 -10.13 -22.36 -1.92
C LYS A 453 -8.94 -23.28 -1.68
N GLU A 454 -8.92 -24.43 -2.32
CA GLU A 454 -7.83 -25.40 -2.25
C GLU A 454 -7.15 -25.62 -3.60
N GLY A 455 -5.88 -26.07 -3.55
CA GLY A 455 -5.11 -26.43 -4.75
C GLY A 455 -3.62 -26.54 -4.46
N THR A 456 -2.79 -26.39 -5.49
CA THR A 456 -1.33 -26.47 -5.38
C THR A 456 -0.62 -25.25 -5.93
N MET A 457 0.59 -25.01 -5.42
CA MET A 457 1.53 -24.02 -5.97
C MET A 457 2.94 -24.60 -6.07
N THR A 458 3.67 -24.22 -7.12
CA THR A 458 5.08 -24.53 -7.34
C THR A 458 5.94 -23.27 -7.18
N ASN A 459 6.92 -23.33 -6.27
CA ASN A 459 7.81 -22.21 -5.97
C ASN A 459 9.05 -22.13 -6.91
N SER A 460 9.99 -21.22 -6.63
CA SER A 460 11.18 -20.98 -7.48
C SER A 460 12.13 -22.19 -7.58
N GLU A 461 12.20 -23.04 -6.55
CA GLU A 461 13.06 -24.23 -6.54
C GLU A 461 12.31 -25.49 -7.02
N ARG A 462 11.20 -25.32 -7.73
CA ARG A 462 10.34 -26.40 -8.26
C ARG A 462 9.57 -27.18 -7.19
N ARG A 463 9.47 -26.64 -5.97
CA ARG A 463 8.80 -27.32 -4.85
C ARG A 463 7.29 -27.08 -4.92
N ILE A 464 6.54 -28.17 -5.08
CA ILE A 464 5.09 -28.25 -5.08
C ILE A 464 4.61 -28.35 -3.64
N SER A 465 3.64 -27.52 -3.30
CA SER A 465 2.99 -27.49 -1.98
C SER A 465 1.47 -27.46 -2.11
N TYR A 466 0.78 -28.15 -1.21
CA TYR A 466 -0.68 -28.10 -1.12
C TYR A 466 -1.14 -26.87 -0.30
N LEU A 467 -2.22 -26.25 -0.75
CA LEU A 467 -2.90 -25.15 -0.09
C LEU A 467 -4.33 -25.60 0.24
N PRO A 468 -4.67 -25.83 1.52
CA PRO A 468 -6.03 -26.20 1.90
C PRO A 468 -7.00 -25.02 1.91
N LYS A 469 -8.27 -25.32 1.65
CA LYS A 469 -9.39 -24.46 2.04
C LYS A 469 -9.52 -24.50 3.56
N ALA A 470 -9.36 -23.36 4.21
CA ALA A 470 -9.50 -23.24 5.66
C ALA A 470 -10.71 -22.40 6.07
N VAL A 471 -11.19 -21.45 5.26
CA VAL A 471 -12.36 -20.61 5.56
C VAL A 471 -13.34 -20.63 4.38
N ASP A 472 -14.57 -20.20 4.62
CA ASP A 472 -15.53 -20.01 3.54
C ASP A 472 -15.31 -18.66 2.83
N ALA A 473 -15.53 -18.67 1.52
CA ALA A 473 -15.47 -17.45 0.73
C ALA A 473 -16.64 -16.51 1.11
N PRO A 474 -16.42 -15.19 1.19
CA PRO A 474 -17.47 -14.25 1.57
C PRO A 474 -18.52 -14.09 0.45
N GLY A 475 -19.80 -13.99 0.84
CA GLY A 475 -20.91 -13.83 -0.11
C GLY A 475 -21.13 -15.06 -0.98
N GLU A 476 -21.21 -14.86 -2.29
CA GLU A 476 -21.35 -15.92 -3.30
C GLU A 476 -20.05 -16.13 -4.11
N ALA A 477 -18.90 -15.68 -3.59
CA ALA A 477 -17.61 -15.86 -4.25
C ALA A 477 -17.26 -17.35 -4.43
N ARG A 478 -16.70 -17.71 -5.60
CA ARG A 478 -16.38 -19.10 -5.96
C ARG A 478 -14.89 -19.29 -6.29
N PRO A 479 -14.28 -20.46 -6.01
CA PRO A 479 -12.98 -20.82 -6.54
C PRO A 479 -12.88 -20.64 -8.07
N ASP A 480 -11.73 -20.17 -8.56
CA ASP A 480 -11.55 -19.85 -9.97
C ASP A 480 -11.78 -21.08 -10.88
N VAL A 481 -11.41 -22.29 -10.43
CA VAL A 481 -11.66 -23.56 -11.14
C VAL A 481 -13.15 -23.79 -11.41
N GLU A 482 -14.02 -23.51 -10.43
CA GLU A 482 -15.46 -23.71 -10.57
C GLU A 482 -16.04 -22.76 -11.62
N ILE A 483 -15.59 -21.50 -11.60
CA ILE A 483 -16.03 -20.48 -12.56
C ILE A 483 -15.66 -20.87 -13.98
N PHE A 484 -14.41 -21.32 -14.21
CA PHE A 484 -13.97 -21.74 -15.54
C PHE A 484 -14.68 -23.01 -16.02
N CYS A 485 -14.91 -23.99 -15.13
CA CYS A 485 -15.62 -25.22 -15.48
C CYS A 485 -17.10 -24.97 -15.82
N ASP A 486 -17.81 -24.16 -15.03
CA ASP A 486 -19.21 -23.78 -15.29
C ASP A 486 -19.32 -23.03 -16.63
N PHE A 487 -18.44 -22.05 -16.88
CA PHE A 487 -18.36 -21.39 -18.18
C PHE A 487 -18.12 -22.38 -19.34
N ALA A 488 -17.19 -23.33 -19.18
CA ALA A 488 -16.89 -24.33 -20.20
C ALA A 488 -18.09 -25.26 -20.48
N GLN A 489 -18.81 -25.66 -19.44
CA GLN A 489 -20.04 -26.46 -19.58
C GLN A 489 -21.14 -25.68 -20.31
N ARG A 490 -21.35 -24.40 -19.99
CA ARG A 490 -22.30 -23.53 -20.72
C ARG A 490 -21.86 -23.26 -22.16
N MET A 491 -20.56 -23.27 -22.44
CA MET A 491 -20.04 -23.26 -23.81
C MET A 491 -20.39 -24.52 -24.60
N GLY A 492 -20.80 -25.60 -23.92
CA GLY A 492 -21.13 -26.90 -24.50
C GLY A 492 -19.93 -27.83 -24.62
N PHE A 493 -18.86 -27.58 -23.86
CA PHE A 493 -17.63 -28.36 -23.92
C PHE A 493 -17.65 -29.53 -22.92
N ARG A 494 -17.14 -30.69 -23.36
CA ARG A 494 -16.96 -31.89 -22.53
C ARG A 494 -15.65 -31.83 -21.75
N GLY A 495 -15.52 -32.67 -20.71
CA GLY A 495 -14.26 -32.80 -19.96
C GLY A 495 -14.02 -31.71 -18.90
N PHE A 496 -15.10 -31.08 -18.42
CA PHE A 496 -15.09 -30.05 -17.37
C PHE A 496 -16.08 -30.36 -16.22
N ASN A 497 -16.50 -31.62 -16.10
CA ASN A 497 -17.44 -32.08 -15.06
C ASN A 497 -16.67 -32.63 -13.85
N TYR A 498 -15.70 -31.87 -13.34
CA TYR A 498 -14.91 -32.25 -12.17
C TYR A 498 -15.72 -32.06 -10.89
N THR A 499 -15.55 -32.97 -9.92
CA THR A 499 -16.22 -32.89 -8.62
C THR A 499 -15.34 -32.26 -7.54
N SER A 500 -14.03 -32.16 -7.78
CA SER A 500 -13.05 -31.57 -6.85
C SER A 500 -11.81 -31.03 -7.56
N ALA A 501 -11.03 -30.20 -6.87
CA ALA A 501 -9.72 -29.75 -7.36
C ALA A 501 -8.70 -30.90 -7.45
N GLU A 502 -8.86 -31.95 -6.62
CA GLU A 502 -8.02 -33.14 -6.62
C GLU A 502 -8.10 -33.89 -7.96
N GLU A 503 -9.31 -34.08 -8.51
CA GLU A 503 -9.48 -34.72 -9.83
C GLU A 503 -8.78 -33.94 -10.95
N ILE A 504 -8.77 -32.60 -10.87
CA ILE A 504 -8.08 -31.73 -11.83
C ILE A 504 -6.57 -31.92 -11.70
N TYR A 505 -6.07 -31.96 -10.46
CA TYR A 505 -4.65 -32.17 -10.19
C TYR A 505 -4.19 -33.55 -10.65
N ASP A 506 -4.99 -34.60 -10.42
CA ASP A 506 -4.69 -35.96 -10.86
C ASP A 506 -4.64 -36.06 -12.39
N GLU A 507 -5.56 -35.40 -13.11
CA GLU A 507 -5.50 -35.32 -14.58
C GLU A 507 -4.21 -34.62 -15.04
N TYR A 508 -3.83 -33.52 -14.39
CA TYR A 508 -2.57 -32.83 -14.68
C TYR A 508 -1.35 -33.73 -14.39
N CYS A 509 -1.31 -34.42 -13.24
CA CYS A 509 -0.25 -35.35 -12.89
C CYS A 509 -0.09 -36.47 -13.93
N GLU A 510 -1.17 -37.10 -14.38
CA GLU A 510 -1.10 -38.14 -15.42
C GLU A 510 -0.55 -37.57 -16.75
N MET A 511 -0.87 -36.31 -17.08
CA MET A 511 -0.32 -35.66 -18.27
C MET A 511 1.22 -35.50 -18.22
N THR A 512 1.80 -35.39 -17.02
CA THR A 512 3.26 -35.20 -16.85
C THR A 512 4.06 -36.50 -17.01
N LYS A 513 3.38 -37.65 -17.06
CA LYS A 513 4.01 -38.97 -17.10
C LYS A 513 4.97 -39.14 -18.27
N GLY A 514 6.19 -39.59 -17.96
CA GLY A 514 7.25 -39.79 -18.95
C GLY A 514 7.89 -38.49 -19.48
N THR A 515 7.55 -37.33 -18.92
CA THR A 515 8.22 -36.05 -19.22
C THR A 515 9.36 -35.76 -18.24
N ASN A 516 10.15 -34.71 -18.48
CA ASN A 516 11.21 -34.29 -17.56
C ASN A 516 10.68 -33.65 -16.26
N ILE A 517 9.39 -33.29 -16.23
CA ILE A 517 8.71 -32.73 -15.06
C ILE A 517 7.75 -33.72 -14.40
N ASP A 518 7.90 -35.01 -14.70
CA ASP A 518 6.98 -36.07 -14.28
C ASP A 518 6.67 -36.02 -12.78
N VAL A 519 5.41 -35.84 -12.44
CA VAL A 519 4.83 -35.90 -11.09
C VAL A 519 3.65 -36.87 -11.03
N SER A 520 3.58 -37.83 -11.96
CA SER A 520 2.47 -38.79 -12.07
C SER A 520 2.29 -39.69 -10.85
N TYR A 521 3.27 -39.77 -9.96
CA TYR A 521 3.19 -40.48 -8.67
C TYR A 521 2.94 -39.55 -7.48
N LEU A 522 2.54 -38.30 -7.73
CA LEU A 522 2.14 -37.33 -6.72
C LEU A 522 0.62 -37.09 -6.82
N ASN A 523 -0.02 -36.90 -5.66
CA ASN A 523 -1.44 -36.57 -5.53
C ASN A 523 -1.65 -35.75 -4.25
N TYR A 524 -2.87 -35.33 -3.98
CA TYR A 524 -3.16 -34.53 -2.78
C TYR A 524 -2.91 -35.31 -1.48
N ASP A 525 -3.20 -36.61 -1.42
CA ASP A 525 -2.95 -37.42 -0.23
C ASP A 525 -1.47 -37.37 0.19
N ARG A 526 -0.55 -37.59 -0.75
CA ARG A 526 0.89 -37.47 -0.49
C ARG A 526 1.28 -36.06 -0.08
N LEU A 527 0.75 -35.03 -0.74
CA LEU A 527 1.07 -33.64 -0.39
C LEU A 527 0.55 -33.26 1.01
N LYS A 528 -0.59 -33.81 1.43
CA LYS A 528 -1.19 -33.58 2.76
C LYS A 528 -0.45 -34.33 3.85
N ASN A 529 -0.03 -35.58 3.60
CA ASN A 529 0.49 -36.50 4.62
C ASN A 529 2.02 -36.60 4.65
N GLU A 530 2.69 -36.46 3.51
CA GLU A 530 4.15 -36.59 3.38
C GLU A 530 4.86 -35.22 3.25
N GLY A 531 4.12 -34.15 2.93
CA GLY A 531 4.64 -32.78 2.87
C GLY A 531 4.83 -32.25 1.44
N THR A 532 5.97 -31.60 1.18
CA THR A 532 6.21 -30.88 -0.09
C THR A 532 7.30 -31.55 -0.92
N PHE A 533 7.19 -31.49 -2.25
CA PHE A 533 8.04 -32.25 -3.16
C PHE A 533 8.64 -31.35 -4.24
N GLN A 534 9.90 -31.56 -4.61
CA GLN A 534 10.47 -30.96 -5.80
C GLN A 534 10.32 -31.92 -6.97
N TRP A 535 9.80 -31.45 -8.10
CA TRP A 535 9.73 -32.28 -9.31
C TRP A 535 11.12 -32.46 -9.96
N PRO A 536 11.35 -33.59 -10.66
CA PRO A 536 10.40 -34.70 -10.90
C PRO A 536 10.20 -35.66 -9.70
N VAL A 537 9.09 -36.40 -9.73
CA VAL A 537 8.63 -37.47 -8.84
C VAL A 537 8.12 -38.66 -9.71
N PRO A 538 9.02 -39.38 -10.42
CA PRO A 538 8.63 -40.30 -11.49
C PRO A 538 8.28 -41.73 -11.03
N GLU A 539 8.33 -42.01 -9.73
CA GLU A 539 8.04 -43.35 -9.19
C GLU A 539 7.34 -43.30 -7.83
N TYR A 540 6.67 -44.39 -7.47
CA TYR A 540 5.94 -44.52 -6.21
C TYR A 540 6.89 -44.37 -5.01
N ARG A 541 6.51 -43.54 -4.02
CA ARG A 541 7.31 -43.17 -2.84
C ARG A 541 8.61 -42.42 -3.11
N HIS A 542 8.82 -41.89 -4.32
CA HIS A 542 9.94 -40.99 -4.58
C HIS A 542 9.86 -39.75 -3.67
N SER A 543 10.98 -39.35 -3.05
CA SER A 543 11.06 -38.23 -2.09
C SER A 543 11.13 -36.84 -2.74
N GLY A 544 11.10 -36.79 -4.07
CA GLY A 544 11.33 -35.59 -4.88
C GLY A 544 12.79 -35.40 -5.27
N THR A 545 13.00 -34.59 -6.31
CA THR A 545 14.31 -34.37 -6.94
C THR A 545 14.86 -33.00 -6.56
N SER A 546 15.73 -32.97 -5.54
CA SER A 546 16.30 -31.72 -5.02
C SER A 546 17.10 -30.92 -6.08
N ARG A 547 17.96 -31.60 -6.85
CA ARG A 547 18.85 -30.98 -7.84
C ARG A 547 18.72 -31.68 -9.18
N LEU A 548 18.67 -30.90 -10.26
CA LEU A 548 18.69 -31.45 -11.62
C LEU A 548 20.13 -31.58 -12.12
N PHE A 549 20.31 -32.45 -13.12
CA PHE A 549 21.57 -32.62 -13.88
C PHE A 549 22.77 -33.08 -13.04
N THR A 550 22.56 -33.77 -11.92
CA THR A 550 23.64 -34.34 -11.11
C THR A 550 24.44 -35.43 -11.85
N ASP A 551 23.84 -36.04 -12.86
CA ASP A 551 24.44 -37.00 -13.79
C ASP A 551 25.13 -36.34 -15.00
N LYS A 552 25.09 -35.00 -15.08
CA LYS A 552 25.61 -34.18 -16.19
C LYS A 552 24.97 -34.48 -17.55
N LYS A 553 23.75 -34.98 -17.57
CA LYS A 553 22.93 -35.12 -18.78
C LYS A 553 21.88 -34.02 -18.81
N PHE A 554 21.95 -33.16 -19.82
CA PHE A 554 21.00 -32.07 -20.01
C PHE A 554 19.84 -32.51 -20.91
N TYR A 555 18.73 -31.78 -20.91
CA TYR A 555 17.55 -32.10 -21.74
C TYR A 555 17.67 -31.59 -23.17
N THR A 556 18.87 -31.26 -23.61
CA THR A 556 19.18 -30.94 -25.01
C THR A 556 19.23 -32.22 -25.85
N PRO A 557 19.04 -32.15 -27.18
CA PRO A 557 19.15 -33.33 -28.04
C PRO A 557 20.50 -34.06 -27.94
N SER A 558 21.61 -33.34 -27.67
CA SER A 558 22.94 -33.91 -27.49
C SER A 558 23.24 -34.38 -26.05
N GLN A 559 22.32 -34.14 -25.12
CA GLN A 559 22.49 -34.28 -23.67
C GLN A 559 23.63 -33.43 -23.07
N LYS A 560 24.14 -32.45 -23.81
CA LYS A 560 25.17 -31.49 -23.38
C LYS A 560 24.57 -30.09 -23.22
N ALA A 561 25.05 -29.33 -22.23
CA ALA A 561 24.64 -27.94 -22.07
C ALA A 561 25.24 -27.08 -23.19
N ILE A 562 24.52 -26.04 -23.61
CA ILE A 562 24.93 -25.23 -24.77
C ILE A 562 25.45 -23.88 -24.29
N PHE A 563 26.72 -23.58 -24.59
CA PHE A 563 27.23 -22.21 -24.54
C PHE A 563 26.53 -21.40 -25.64
N ASN A 564 25.61 -20.55 -25.21
CA ASN A 564 24.87 -19.71 -26.14
C ASN A 564 25.57 -18.36 -26.28
N VAL A 565 25.82 -17.93 -27.51
CA VAL A 565 26.44 -16.64 -27.80
C VAL A 565 25.33 -15.59 -27.95
N PRO A 566 25.23 -14.58 -27.06
CA PRO A 566 24.34 -13.44 -27.26
C PRO A 566 24.47 -12.85 -28.66
N ASP A 567 23.37 -12.78 -29.40
CA ASP A 567 23.34 -12.19 -30.75
C ASP A 567 23.45 -10.66 -30.70
N GLN A 568 23.07 -10.05 -29.58
CA GLN A 568 23.25 -8.62 -29.27
C GLN A 568 24.11 -8.45 -28.01
N ILE A 569 25.28 -7.84 -28.17
CA ILE A 569 26.18 -7.49 -27.07
C ILE A 569 25.81 -6.12 -26.48
N MET A 570 25.44 -5.18 -27.35
CA MET A 570 25.05 -3.83 -26.95
C MET A 570 23.55 -3.76 -26.68
N ASN A 571 23.15 -2.94 -25.71
CA ASN A 571 21.74 -2.68 -25.47
C ASN A 571 21.08 -1.98 -26.67
N THR A 572 19.85 -2.36 -26.96
CA THR A 572 19.02 -1.79 -28.03
C THR A 572 17.88 -0.91 -27.52
N SER A 573 17.79 -0.66 -26.21
CA SER A 573 16.82 0.28 -25.63
C SER A 573 16.97 1.67 -26.25
N VAL A 574 15.89 2.47 -26.18
CA VAL A 574 15.90 3.87 -26.60
C VAL A 574 17.02 4.61 -25.87
N LYS A 575 17.93 5.23 -26.61
CA LYS A 575 19.07 5.93 -26.01
C LYS A 575 18.64 7.27 -25.40
N PRO A 576 19.24 7.70 -24.28
CA PRO A 576 19.03 9.04 -23.75
C PRO A 576 19.34 10.13 -24.78
N THR A 577 18.57 11.21 -24.75
CA THR A 577 18.72 12.39 -25.60
C THR A 577 18.81 13.65 -24.73
N GLU A 578 19.09 14.81 -25.33
CA GLU A 578 19.04 16.07 -24.57
C GLU A 578 17.65 16.35 -23.97
N ALA A 579 16.58 15.94 -24.66
CA ALA A 579 15.20 16.09 -24.19
C ALA A 579 14.82 15.10 -23.07
N TYR A 580 15.42 13.90 -23.07
CA TYR A 580 15.18 12.86 -22.07
C TYR A 580 16.52 12.25 -21.62
N PRO A 581 17.29 12.97 -20.79
CA PRO A 581 18.70 12.64 -20.51
C PRO A 581 18.89 11.52 -19.47
N LEU A 582 17.85 11.17 -18.71
CA LEU A 582 17.94 10.23 -17.60
C LEU A 582 17.30 8.88 -17.96
N ILE A 583 17.80 7.80 -17.35
CA ILE A 583 17.21 6.45 -17.47
C ILE A 583 16.35 6.18 -16.23
N LEU A 584 15.05 5.97 -16.42
CA LEU A 584 14.15 5.47 -15.41
C LEU A 584 14.27 3.94 -15.29
N THR A 585 14.45 3.50 -14.05
CA THR A 585 14.26 2.12 -13.62
C THR A 585 13.02 2.04 -12.71
N THR A 586 12.22 0.99 -12.86
CA THR A 586 11.07 0.73 -11.98
C THR A 586 11.34 -0.46 -11.05
N GLY A 587 10.72 -0.50 -9.88
CA GLY A 587 10.86 -1.66 -9.00
C GLY A 587 9.87 -1.72 -7.84
N ARG A 588 10.30 -2.36 -6.76
CA ARG A 588 9.47 -2.70 -5.60
C ARG A 588 9.97 -2.04 -4.32
N VAL A 589 9.06 -1.80 -3.37
CA VAL A 589 9.36 -1.45 -1.98
C VAL A 589 9.14 -2.65 -1.06
N ARG A 590 9.85 -2.68 0.07
CA ARG A 590 9.93 -3.82 1.00
C ARG A 590 8.58 -4.42 1.42
N ASP A 591 7.67 -3.56 1.89
CA ASP A 591 6.47 -3.98 2.62
C ASP A 591 5.21 -4.07 1.75
N GLN A 592 5.29 -3.70 0.47
CA GLN A 592 4.16 -3.74 -0.45
C GLN A 592 4.29 -4.89 -1.45
N TRP A 593 3.17 -5.56 -1.71
CA TRP A 593 3.06 -6.60 -2.72
C TRP A 593 2.34 -6.07 -3.95
N HIS A 594 2.95 -6.31 -5.12
CA HIS A 594 2.37 -6.06 -6.43
C HIS A 594 1.68 -4.69 -6.56
N THR A 595 0.36 -4.64 -6.67
CA THR A 595 -0.46 -3.43 -6.89
C THR A 595 -1.27 -3.03 -5.65
N MET A 596 -0.83 -3.47 -4.46
CA MET A 596 -1.40 -3.11 -3.15
C MET A 596 -2.87 -3.48 -2.91
N THR A 597 -3.51 -4.25 -3.79
CA THR A 597 -4.90 -4.76 -3.59
C THR A 597 -5.02 -5.63 -2.33
N ARG A 598 -3.92 -6.24 -1.89
CA ARG A 598 -3.81 -7.04 -0.65
C ARG A 598 -3.07 -6.30 0.46
N THR A 599 -1.78 -6.02 0.27
CA THR A 599 -0.93 -5.40 1.32
C THR A 599 -1.31 -3.96 1.65
N GLY A 600 -2.01 -3.24 0.76
CA GLY A 600 -2.50 -1.88 1.02
C GLY A 600 -3.64 -1.82 2.05
N LYS A 601 -4.22 -2.97 2.42
CA LYS A 601 -5.19 -3.09 3.52
C LYS A 601 -4.54 -3.00 4.89
N VAL A 602 -3.33 -3.53 5.02
CA VAL A 602 -2.61 -3.61 6.29
C VAL A 602 -1.93 -2.26 6.57
N SER A 603 -2.35 -1.59 7.65
CA SER A 603 -1.84 -0.25 7.99
C SER A 603 -0.35 -0.26 8.28
N ARG A 604 0.10 -1.23 9.07
CA ARG A 604 1.53 -1.39 9.42
C ARG A 604 2.45 -1.57 8.20
N LEU A 605 1.97 -2.12 7.08
CA LEU A 605 2.77 -2.29 5.87
C LEU A 605 2.93 -0.99 5.05
N LYS A 606 2.09 0.03 5.28
CA LYS A 606 2.15 1.32 4.59
C LYS A 606 3.13 2.30 5.22
N THR A 607 3.59 2.07 6.45
CA THR A 607 4.35 3.07 7.21
C THR A 607 5.77 3.32 6.69
N HIS A 608 6.41 2.34 6.05
CA HIS A 608 7.78 2.49 5.55
C HIS A 608 7.87 3.34 4.26
N TYR A 609 6.88 3.20 3.37
CA TYR A 609 6.72 4.01 2.15
C TYR A 609 5.23 4.37 2.01
N PRO A 610 4.76 5.47 2.63
CA PRO A 610 3.35 5.85 2.60
C PRO A 610 2.91 6.38 1.23
N THR A 611 3.84 6.97 0.47
CA THR A 611 3.60 7.56 -0.85
C THR A 611 4.71 7.16 -1.84
N PRO A 612 4.44 7.21 -3.16
CA PRO A 612 5.48 7.01 -4.16
C PRO A 612 6.46 8.18 -4.16
N VAL A 613 7.76 7.89 -4.29
CA VAL A 613 8.83 8.90 -4.35
C VAL A 613 9.79 8.58 -5.49
N LEU A 614 10.30 9.61 -6.15
CA LEU A 614 11.34 9.51 -7.18
C LEU A 614 12.71 9.56 -6.50
N GLU A 615 13.46 8.46 -6.55
CA GLU A 615 14.86 8.47 -6.11
C GLU A 615 15.75 9.03 -7.23
N ILE A 616 16.49 10.11 -6.92
CA ILE A 616 17.37 10.83 -7.86
C ILE A 616 18.74 11.08 -7.25
N ASN A 617 19.80 10.92 -8.05
CA ASN A 617 21.18 11.16 -7.63
C ASN A 617 21.42 12.64 -7.29
N PRO A 618 22.25 12.99 -6.28
CA PRO A 618 22.50 14.39 -5.92
C PRO A 618 23.04 15.25 -7.07
N VAL A 619 23.86 14.68 -7.95
CA VAL A 619 24.40 15.40 -9.12
C VAL A 619 23.28 15.72 -10.11
N ASP A 620 22.42 14.76 -10.41
CA ASP A 620 21.33 14.96 -11.36
C ASP A 620 20.24 15.87 -10.77
N ALA A 621 19.97 15.76 -9.46
CA ALA A 621 19.08 16.67 -8.75
C ALA A 621 19.59 18.11 -8.81
N TYR A 622 20.90 18.33 -8.60
CA TYR A 622 21.52 19.65 -8.75
C TYR A 622 21.37 20.19 -10.18
N LEU A 623 21.66 19.36 -11.20
CA LEU A 623 21.50 19.75 -12.61
C LEU A 623 20.04 20.10 -12.97
N CYS A 624 19.08 19.37 -12.40
CA CYS A 624 17.65 19.61 -12.58
C CYS A 624 17.07 20.70 -11.66
N LYS A 625 17.88 21.30 -10.76
CA LYS A 625 17.45 22.27 -9.73
C LYS A 625 16.35 21.73 -8.80
N ILE A 626 16.50 20.48 -8.36
CA ILE A 626 15.58 19.76 -7.49
C ILE A 626 16.20 19.59 -6.10
N LYS A 627 15.44 19.89 -5.06
CA LYS A 627 15.77 19.61 -3.66
C LYS A 627 15.01 18.38 -3.17
N ASP A 628 15.46 17.82 -2.04
CA ASP A 628 14.73 16.75 -1.37
C ASP A 628 13.33 17.24 -0.96
N GLY A 629 12.31 16.42 -1.20
CA GLY A 629 10.91 16.75 -0.92
C GLY A 629 10.20 17.62 -1.95
N ASP A 630 10.91 18.21 -2.94
CA ASP A 630 10.29 18.97 -4.03
C ASP A 630 9.30 18.08 -4.81
N ILE A 631 8.17 18.65 -5.21
CA ILE A 631 7.23 18.01 -6.14
C ILE A 631 7.86 18.06 -7.54
N THR A 632 8.00 16.91 -8.19
CA THR A 632 8.63 16.79 -9.51
C THR A 632 7.64 16.30 -10.55
N GLU A 633 7.81 16.75 -11.79
CA GLU A 633 7.22 16.09 -12.96
C GLU A 633 8.30 15.27 -13.66
N ILE A 634 8.02 13.98 -13.82
CA ILE A 634 8.80 13.05 -14.62
C ILE A 634 8.08 12.87 -15.94
N LYS A 635 8.75 13.15 -17.05
CA LYS A 635 8.16 13.08 -18.40
C LYS A 635 8.91 12.05 -19.23
N SER A 636 8.15 11.22 -19.94
CA SER A 636 8.65 10.39 -21.04
C SER A 636 7.86 10.72 -22.32
N THR A 637 8.16 10.02 -23.41
CA THR A 637 7.35 10.11 -24.63
C THR A 637 5.91 9.62 -24.46
N ASN A 638 5.62 8.84 -23.42
CA ASN A 638 4.33 8.17 -23.24
C ASN A 638 3.44 8.86 -22.21
N GLY A 639 4.00 9.66 -21.32
CA GLY A 639 3.20 10.32 -20.29
C GLY A 639 4.01 11.10 -19.28
N VAL A 640 3.29 11.54 -18.25
CA VAL A 640 3.83 12.30 -17.13
C VAL A 640 3.42 11.64 -15.82
N VAL A 641 4.32 11.70 -14.84
CA VAL A 641 4.10 11.30 -13.45
C VAL A 641 4.52 12.46 -12.57
N ARG A 642 3.81 12.67 -11.47
CA ARG A 642 4.07 13.70 -10.47
C ARG A 642 4.19 13.09 -9.09
N VAL A 643 5.38 13.15 -8.51
CA VAL A 643 5.71 12.63 -7.18
C VAL A 643 6.78 13.50 -6.52
N ARG A 644 6.98 13.34 -5.21
CA ARG A 644 8.09 14.01 -4.52
C ARG A 644 9.44 13.37 -4.86
N ALA A 645 10.47 14.21 -4.94
CA ALA A 645 11.85 13.77 -5.06
C ALA A 645 12.38 13.30 -3.70
N LYS A 646 13.17 12.23 -3.76
CA LYS A 646 14.05 11.76 -2.69
C LYS A 646 15.49 11.79 -3.23
N VAL A 647 16.27 12.76 -2.77
CA VAL A 647 17.65 12.92 -3.22
C VAL A 647 18.54 11.92 -2.47
N THR A 648 19.21 11.03 -3.19
CA THR A 648 20.00 9.95 -2.59
C THR A 648 21.17 9.51 -3.48
N ASP A 649 22.33 9.27 -2.86
CA ASP A 649 23.53 8.73 -3.51
C ASP A 649 23.44 7.23 -3.81
N ALA A 650 22.38 6.55 -3.34
CA ALA A 650 22.16 5.13 -3.59
C ALA A 650 21.86 4.82 -5.07
N ILE A 651 21.35 5.78 -5.84
CA ILE A 651 21.11 5.59 -7.28
C ILE A 651 22.26 6.15 -8.11
N LYS A 652 22.67 5.42 -9.16
CA LYS A 652 23.77 5.83 -10.04
C LYS A 652 23.42 7.13 -10.78
N LYS A 653 24.41 8.01 -10.97
CA LYS A 653 24.29 9.20 -11.84
C LYS A 653 23.78 8.82 -13.24
N GLY A 654 22.85 9.60 -13.77
CA GLY A 654 22.15 9.36 -15.04
C GLY A 654 20.97 8.40 -14.93
N VAL A 655 20.66 7.90 -13.73
CA VAL A 655 19.60 6.91 -13.48
C VAL A 655 18.68 7.43 -12.38
N VAL A 656 17.38 7.24 -12.56
CA VAL A 656 16.34 7.51 -11.55
C VAL A 656 15.53 6.26 -11.27
N PHE A 657 14.91 6.19 -10.09
CA PHE A 657 14.10 5.05 -9.68
C PHE A 657 12.72 5.46 -9.20
N LEU A 658 11.69 4.74 -9.64
CA LEU A 658 10.31 4.93 -9.20
C LEU A 658 9.62 3.58 -8.93
N PRO A 659 9.01 3.37 -7.75
CA PRO A 659 8.28 2.15 -7.46
C PRO A 659 6.92 2.09 -8.17
N MET A 660 6.48 0.90 -8.59
CA MET A 660 5.30 0.74 -9.45
C MET A 660 3.99 0.37 -8.72
N HIS A 661 3.96 0.45 -7.39
CA HIS A 661 2.89 -0.13 -6.58
C HIS A 661 1.54 0.61 -6.64
N TRP A 662 1.56 1.91 -6.93
CA TRP A 662 0.38 2.77 -6.84
C TRP A 662 -0.38 2.84 -8.17
N GLY A 663 -1.69 2.58 -8.12
CA GLY A 663 -2.66 2.75 -9.22
C GLY A 663 -3.24 4.16 -9.30
N LYS A 664 -4.47 4.34 -9.79
CA LYS A 664 -5.10 5.67 -9.76
C LYS A 664 -5.45 6.09 -8.34
N GLN A 665 -5.29 7.37 -8.03
CA GLN A 665 -5.80 7.98 -6.81
C GLN A 665 -6.96 8.90 -7.19
N LEU A 666 -8.19 8.49 -6.82
CA LEU A 666 -9.44 9.05 -7.34
C LEU A 666 -9.48 9.01 -8.87
N GLN A 667 -9.37 10.17 -9.52
CA GLN A 667 -9.34 10.34 -10.97
C GLN A 667 -7.95 10.69 -11.50
N SER A 668 -6.98 10.91 -10.60
CA SER A 668 -5.61 11.23 -10.99
C SER A 668 -4.82 9.96 -11.20
N ASP A 669 -3.96 10.01 -12.22
CA ASP A 669 -3.06 8.92 -12.56
C ASP A 669 -1.59 9.34 -12.54
N LEU A 670 -1.29 10.56 -12.09
CA LEU A 670 0.09 11.07 -12.09
C LEU A 670 0.99 10.32 -11.12
N ASN A 671 0.47 9.43 -10.27
CA ASN A 671 1.25 8.62 -9.34
C ASN A 671 1.55 7.21 -9.88
N ARG A 672 1.15 6.88 -11.13
CA ARG A 672 1.37 5.57 -11.76
C ARG A 672 2.67 5.52 -12.56
N ALA A 673 3.69 4.83 -12.02
CA ALA A 673 5.00 4.72 -12.66
C ALA A 673 4.95 4.21 -14.12
N ASN A 674 4.05 3.26 -14.40
CA ASN A 674 3.94 2.63 -15.71
C ASN A 674 3.30 3.51 -16.80
N ASN A 675 2.78 4.70 -16.45
CA ASN A 675 2.46 5.74 -17.45
C ASN A 675 3.71 6.19 -18.22
N LEU A 676 4.90 6.14 -17.60
CA LEU A 676 6.14 6.57 -18.22
C LEU A 676 6.73 5.51 -19.15
N THR A 677 6.52 4.24 -18.83
CA THR A 677 7.26 3.11 -19.41
C THR A 677 6.99 2.92 -20.90
N ASN A 678 8.02 2.49 -21.64
CA ASN A 678 7.91 2.19 -23.07
C ASN A 678 7.30 0.81 -23.35
N THR A 679 6.92 0.57 -24.60
CA THR A 679 6.27 -0.67 -25.06
C THR A 679 7.23 -1.59 -25.83
N HIS A 680 8.53 -1.33 -25.83
CA HIS A 680 9.49 -2.23 -26.46
C HIS A 680 9.62 -3.51 -25.65
N VAL A 681 9.85 -4.61 -26.35
CA VAL A 681 9.96 -5.95 -25.78
C VAL A 681 11.20 -6.65 -26.33
N ASP A 682 11.71 -7.63 -25.58
CA ASP A 682 12.68 -8.58 -26.11
C ASP A 682 12.05 -9.38 -27.28
N PRO A 683 12.76 -9.51 -28.41
CA PRO A 683 12.17 -10.08 -29.62
C PRO A 683 11.81 -11.57 -29.49
N GLN A 684 12.44 -12.30 -28.58
CA GLN A 684 12.26 -13.74 -28.42
C GLN A 684 11.29 -14.08 -27.29
N SER A 685 11.51 -13.50 -26.11
CA SER A 685 10.69 -13.75 -24.92
C SER A 685 9.45 -12.86 -24.86
N LYS A 686 9.42 -11.75 -25.61
CA LYS A 686 8.36 -10.74 -25.57
C LYS A 686 8.21 -10.06 -24.20
N GLU A 687 9.28 -10.05 -23.40
CA GLU A 687 9.31 -9.35 -22.11
C GLU A 687 9.55 -7.84 -22.28
N PRO A 688 8.80 -6.96 -21.62
CA PRO A 688 8.94 -5.50 -21.78
C PRO A 688 10.15 -4.87 -21.06
N ASP A 689 10.61 -3.75 -21.60
CA ASP A 689 11.80 -2.99 -21.16
C ASP A 689 11.56 -2.09 -19.93
N PHE A 690 10.96 -2.63 -18.86
CA PHE A 690 10.61 -1.86 -17.65
C PHE A 690 11.80 -1.22 -16.92
N LYS A 691 13.00 -1.77 -17.12
CA LYS A 691 14.23 -1.32 -16.44
C LYS A 691 15.01 -0.29 -17.27
N PHE A 692 14.46 0.16 -18.39
CA PHE A 692 15.09 1.17 -19.23
C PHE A 692 14.03 2.02 -19.94
N THR A 693 13.73 3.18 -19.39
CA THR A 693 12.88 4.19 -20.09
C THR A 693 13.57 5.54 -20.01
N THR A 694 13.67 6.27 -21.12
CA THR A 694 14.27 7.61 -21.11
C THR A 694 13.28 8.62 -20.58
N VAL A 695 13.72 9.45 -19.63
CA VAL A 695 12.89 10.47 -18.97
C VAL A 695 13.64 11.78 -18.80
N SER A 696 12.87 12.85 -18.64
CA SER A 696 13.32 14.10 -18.05
C SER A 696 12.63 14.32 -16.72
N VAL A 697 13.32 15.01 -15.81
CA VAL A 697 12.82 15.34 -14.49
C VAL A 697 12.95 16.85 -14.30
N SER A 698 11.86 17.49 -13.93
CA SER A 698 11.83 18.92 -13.61
C SER A 698 11.04 19.15 -12.33
N LYS A 699 11.36 20.20 -11.58
CA LYS A 699 10.48 20.69 -10.52
C LYS A 699 9.11 21.03 -11.11
N TYR A 700 8.04 20.55 -10.48
CA TYR A 700 6.70 20.93 -10.88
C TYR A 700 6.49 22.42 -10.58
N LYS A 701 6.06 23.17 -11.59
CA LYS A 701 5.57 24.55 -11.41
C LYS A 701 4.08 24.57 -11.71
N LYS A 702 3.27 24.81 -10.67
CA LYS A 702 1.83 25.08 -10.85
C LYS A 702 1.62 26.45 -11.52
N PRO A 703 0.51 26.64 -12.26
CA PRO A 703 0.10 27.99 -12.66
C PRO A 703 -0.19 28.85 -11.44
N VAL A 704 0.04 30.15 -11.56
CA VAL A 704 -0.35 31.15 -10.54
C VAL A 704 -1.87 31.19 -10.52
N GLU A 705 -2.44 30.99 -9.34
CA GLU A 705 -3.89 30.92 -9.13
C GLU A 705 -4.34 31.95 -8.08
N LYS A 706 -5.57 32.44 -8.22
CA LYS A 706 -6.25 33.23 -7.19
C LYS A 706 -7.08 32.33 -6.28
N ILE A 707 -6.73 32.29 -5.01
CA ILE A 707 -7.36 31.46 -3.99
C ILE A 707 -8.21 32.35 -3.07
N LEU A 708 -9.52 32.13 -3.04
CA LEU A 708 -10.39 32.78 -2.07
C LEU A 708 -10.69 31.82 -0.92
N ILE A 709 -10.59 32.32 0.31
CA ILE A 709 -10.91 31.58 1.53
C ILE A 709 -12.06 32.29 2.23
N VAL A 710 -13.18 31.59 2.43
CA VAL A 710 -14.36 32.11 3.12
C VAL A 710 -14.35 31.63 4.56
N GLY A 711 -13.96 32.50 5.48
CA GLY A 711 -13.78 32.25 6.91
C GLY A 711 -12.32 32.39 7.34
N ALA A 712 -12.10 32.93 8.54
CA ALA A 712 -10.76 33.22 9.10
C ALA A 712 -10.48 32.46 10.41
N GLY A 713 -10.94 31.21 10.48
CA GLY A 713 -10.72 30.33 11.64
C GLY A 713 -9.37 29.62 11.63
N ALA A 714 -9.21 28.64 12.54
CA ALA A 714 -7.99 27.85 12.66
C ALA A 714 -7.62 27.08 11.38
N ALA A 715 -8.61 26.58 10.64
CA ALA A 715 -8.39 25.87 9.37
C ALA A 715 -7.74 26.78 8.32
N SER A 716 -8.31 27.97 8.11
CA SER A 716 -7.82 28.96 7.15
C SER A 716 -6.40 29.42 7.47
N PHE A 717 -6.14 29.73 8.75
CA PHE A 717 -4.81 30.13 9.20
C PHE A 717 -3.76 29.06 8.87
N ARG A 718 -4.09 27.81 9.17
CA ARG A 718 -3.18 26.67 9.00
C ARG A 718 -2.98 26.32 7.54
N PHE A 719 -4.00 26.51 6.71
CA PHE A 719 -3.87 26.37 5.27
C PHE A 719 -2.87 27.40 4.75
N ILE A 720 -3.02 28.67 5.11
CA ILE A 720 -2.12 29.75 4.67
C ILE A 720 -0.67 29.47 5.10
N GLN A 721 -0.44 29.10 6.36
CA GLN A 721 0.90 28.76 6.85
C GLN A 721 1.55 27.65 6.01
N ASN A 722 0.87 26.50 5.89
CA ASN A 722 1.40 25.35 5.18
C ASN A 722 1.56 25.61 3.67
N TYR A 723 0.67 26.43 3.09
CA TYR A 723 0.71 26.76 1.67
C TYR A 723 1.84 27.73 1.34
N ARG A 724 2.07 28.76 2.18
CA ARG A 724 3.17 29.73 2.00
C ARG A 724 4.56 29.15 2.21
N GLU A 725 4.69 28.00 2.89
CA GLU A 725 5.96 27.25 2.91
C GLU A 725 6.34 26.66 1.53
N GLN A 726 5.37 26.55 0.61
CA GLN A 726 5.54 25.87 -0.69
C GLN A 726 5.30 26.79 -1.89
N ASN A 727 4.47 27.82 -1.73
CA ASN A 727 4.08 28.76 -2.79
C ASN A 727 4.03 30.19 -2.26
N GLU A 728 4.85 31.05 -2.86
CA GLU A 728 4.93 32.49 -2.57
C GLU A 728 4.30 33.36 -3.68
N GLU A 729 3.79 32.75 -4.77
CA GLU A 729 3.35 33.48 -5.98
C GLU A 729 1.82 33.67 -6.06
N ASP A 730 1.02 32.76 -5.49
CA ASP A 730 -0.44 32.79 -5.63
C ASP A 730 -1.09 33.91 -4.81
N GLU A 731 -2.16 34.50 -5.35
CA GLU A 731 -2.95 35.55 -4.72
C GLU A 731 -3.96 34.93 -3.74
N ILE A 732 -3.86 35.22 -2.44
CA ILE A 732 -4.77 34.67 -1.42
C ILE A 732 -5.63 35.77 -0.82
N HIS A 733 -6.95 35.63 -0.91
CA HIS A 733 -7.92 36.51 -0.25
C HIS A 733 -8.65 35.76 0.86
N VAL A 734 -8.78 36.38 2.03
CA VAL A 734 -9.51 35.82 3.17
C VAL A 734 -10.69 36.73 3.51
N PHE A 735 -11.91 36.23 3.34
CA PHE A 735 -13.13 36.91 3.71
C PHE A 735 -13.61 36.46 5.08
N SER A 736 -13.90 37.39 5.97
CA SER A 736 -14.37 37.09 7.32
C SER A 736 -15.53 37.99 7.71
N LYS A 737 -16.61 37.37 8.21
CA LYS A 737 -17.71 38.10 8.86
C LYS A 737 -17.26 38.79 10.15
N GLU A 738 -16.29 38.20 10.86
CA GLU A 738 -15.74 38.73 12.11
C GLU A 738 -14.71 39.83 11.84
N SER A 739 -14.60 40.77 12.77
CA SER A 739 -13.64 41.87 12.72
C SER A 739 -12.22 41.45 13.09
N ASN A 740 -12.10 40.41 13.93
CA ASN A 740 -10.84 39.88 14.43
C ASN A 740 -10.52 38.57 13.73
N LEU A 741 -9.31 38.47 13.17
CA LEU A 741 -8.88 37.30 12.40
C LEU A 741 -7.94 36.42 13.23
N PHE A 742 -7.93 35.12 12.93
CA PHE A 742 -6.91 34.16 13.37
C PHE A 742 -6.63 34.14 14.89
N TYR A 743 -7.66 33.92 15.71
CA TYR A 743 -7.52 33.74 17.16
C TYR A 743 -8.00 32.35 17.61
N ASN A 744 -7.54 31.90 18.78
CA ASN A 744 -7.93 30.65 19.39
C ASN A 744 -9.22 30.80 20.20
N ARG A 745 -10.36 30.57 19.55
CA ARG A 745 -11.69 30.64 20.20
C ARG A 745 -11.93 29.63 21.33
N VAL A 746 -11.10 28.59 21.44
CA VAL A 746 -11.20 27.60 22.54
C VAL A 746 -10.72 28.20 23.87
N LEU A 747 -10.03 29.34 23.84
CA LEU A 747 -9.54 30.06 25.01
C LEU A 747 -10.41 31.25 25.42
N LEU A 748 -11.61 31.38 24.82
CA LEU A 748 -12.56 32.44 25.20
C LEU A 748 -13.02 32.37 26.66
N PRO A 749 -13.25 31.19 27.28
CA PRO A 749 -13.56 31.11 28.70
C PRO A 749 -12.52 31.78 29.60
N GLU A 750 -11.23 31.50 29.37
CA GLU A 750 -10.10 32.06 30.12
C GLU A 750 -9.90 33.56 29.81
N TYR A 751 -10.30 34.02 28.63
CA TYR A 751 -10.33 35.45 28.27
C TYR A 751 -11.42 36.21 29.02
N VAL A 752 -12.63 35.64 29.15
CA VAL A 752 -13.74 36.24 29.92
C VAL A 752 -13.34 36.44 31.37
N THR A 753 -12.58 35.50 31.94
CA THR A 753 -12.10 35.59 33.33
C THR A 753 -10.75 36.27 33.46
N GLU A 754 -10.26 36.91 32.39
CA GLU A 754 -8.99 37.65 32.35
C GLU A 754 -7.76 36.87 32.82
N GLU A 755 -7.81 35.54 32.80
CA GLU A 755 -6.63 34.69 32.99
C GLU A 755 -5.69 34.79 31.78
N LEU A 756 -6.28 35.05 30.61
CA LEU A 756 -5.56 35.34 29.37
C LEU A 756 -5.98 36.70 28.80
N SER A 757 -5.02 37.48 28.34
CA SER A 757 -5.25 38.69 27.57
C SER A 757 -5.66 38.36 26.13
N TRP A 758 -6.29 39.33 25.44
CA TRP A 758 -6.67 39.16 24.03
C TRP A 758 -5.46 38.81 23.14
N GLU A 759 -4.30 39.42 23.41
CA GLU A 759 -3.06 39.18 22.66
C GLU A 759 -2.59 37.73 22.79
N GLN A 760 -2.86 37.06 23.92
CA GLN A 760 -2.51 35.65 24.13
C GLN A 760 -3.42 34.69 23.36
N LEU A 761 -4.58 35.17 22.89
CA LEU A 761 -5.50 34.40 22.04
C LEU A 761 -5.13 34.48 20.55
N LEU A 762 -4.40 35.50 20.12
CA LEU A 762 -4.02 35.67 18.72
C LEU A 762 -3.04 34.57 18.28
N LYS A 763 -3.33 33.90 17.16
CA LYS A 763 -2.43 32.89 16.58
C LYS A 763 -1.27 33.49 15.80
N ILE A 764 -1.40 34.75 15.38
CA ILE A 764 -0.38 35.48 14.62
C ILE A 764 -0.45 36.97 14.95
N LYS A 765 0.70 37.62 15.03
CA LYS A 765 0.78 39.07 15.18
C LYS A 765 0.63 39.75 13.82
N GLN A 766 0.09 40.97 13.78
CA GLN A 766 -0.16 41.69 12.52
C GLN A 766 1.08 41.82 11.62
N GLY A 767 2.26 42.09 12.22
CA GLY A 767 3.51 42.21 11.47
C GLY A 767 4.00 40.90 10.84
N GLU A 768 3.61 39.74 11.38
CA GLU A 768 3.91 38.43 10.81
C GLU A 768 2.89 38.04 9.74
N LEU A 769 1.61 38.42 9.93
CA LEU A 769 0.56 38.21 8.93
C LEU A 769 0.89 38.94 7.61
N ASN A 770 1.42 40.16 7.70
CA ASN A 770 1.84 40.91 6.51
C ASN A 770 2.97 40.22 5.72
N LYS A 771 3.79 39.37 6.37
CA LYS A 771 4.86 38.61 5.69
C LYS A 771 4.32 37.43 4.87
N LEU A 772 3.08 37.01 5.12
CA LEU A 772 2.44 35.91 4.41
C LEU A 772 1.81 36.37 3.08
N ASP A 773 1.82 37.67 2.78
CA ASP A 773 1.26 38.27 1.57
C ASP A 773 -0.17 37.78 1.28
N VAL A 774 -1.09 38.11 2.18
CA VAL A 774 -2.51 37.73 2.11
C VAL A 774 -3.42 38.94 2.21
N TYR A 775 -4.42 39.02 1.32
CA TYR A 775 -5.42 40.08 1.34
C TYR A 775 -6.55 39.70 2.29
N THR A 776 -6.79 40.52 3.31
CA THR A 776 -7.81 40.24 4.32
C THR A 776 -8.98 41.20 4.22
N HIS A 777 -10.18 40.65 4.15
CA HIS A 777 -11.46 41.37 4.02
C HIS A 777 -12.28 41.12 5.28
N SER A 778 -12.01 41.92 6.32
CA SER A 778 -12.67 41.82 7.63
C SER A 778 -14.02 42.50 7.62
N LYS A 779 -15.00 41.94 8.34
CA LYS A 779 -16.42 42.36 8.31
C LYS A 779 -17.08 42.24 6.92
N THR A 780 -16.49 41.44 6.02
CA THR A 780 -16.98 41.17 4.67
C THR A 780 -17.26 39.69 4.53
N TYR A 781 -18.48 39.31 4.14
CA TYR A 781 -18.87 37.91 3.97
C TYR A 781 -19.44 37.64 2.58
N ILE A 782 -19.29 36.41 2.09
CA ILE A 782 -19.79 36.01 0.77
C ILE A 782 -21.29 35.72 0.82
N THR A 783 -22.04 36.30 -0.11
CA THR A 783 -23.51 36.17 -0.23
C THR A 783 -23.93 35.22 -1.36
N LYS A 784 -23.13 35.11 -2.42
CA LYS A 784 -23.41 34.25 -3.59
C LYS A 784 -22.13 33.62 -4.14
N ILE A 785 -22.23 32.38 -4.65
CA ILE A 785 -21.16 31.68 -5.37
C ILE A 785 -21.68 31.30 -6.76
N ASP A 786 -21.06 31.82 -7.81
CA ASP A 786 -21.25 31.33 -9.18
C ASP A 786 -20.12 30.38 -9.55
N SER A 787 -20.39 29.08 -9.47
CA SER A 787 -19.39 28.05 -9.73
C SER A 787 -19.10 27.80 -11.22
N GLN A 788 -19.95 28.31 -12.12
CA GLN A 788 -19.73 28.22 -13.58
C GLN A 788 -18.85 29.35 -14.07
N LEU A 789 -19.11 30.57 -13.60
CA LEU A 789 -18.29 31.76 -13.90
C LEU A 789 -17.03 31.86 -13.03
N LYS A 790 -16.96 31.06 -11.96
CA LYS A 790 -15.91 31.12 -10.93
C LYS A 790 -15.81 32.49 -10.26
N GLU A 791 -16.96 32.98 -9.80
CA GLU A 791 -17.10 34.28 -9.16
C GLU A 791 -17.82 34.14 -7.81
N VAL A 792 -17.50 35.02 -6.87
CA VAL A 792 -18.24 35.19 -5.62
C VAL A 792 -18.69 36.64 -5.47
N THR A 793 -19.89 36.85 -4.90
CA THR A 793 -20.39 38.19 -4.54
C THR A 793 -20.29 38.37 -3.04
N ASP A 794 -19.69 39.47 -2.59
CA ASP A 794 -19.58 39.77 -1.16
C ASP A 794 -20.80 40.53 -0.60
N SER A 795 -20.72 40.93 0.67
CA SER A 795 -21.78 41.63 1.40
C SER A 795 -21.94 43.10 0.98
N HIS A 796 -20.99 43.65 0.23
CA HIS A 796 -21.04 44.99 -0.35
C HIS A 796 -21.52 44.97 -1.81
N GLY A 797 -21.76 43.79 -2.37
CA GLY A 797 -22.17 43.60 -3.77
C GLY A 797 -20.99 43.59 -4.74
N GLU A 798 -19.75 43.57 -4.25
CA GLU A 798 -18.57 43.44 -5.11
C GLU A 798 -18.39 42.00 -5.59
N ILE A 799 -17.94 41.84 -6.82
CA ILE A 799 -17.72 40.55 -7.47
C ILE A 799 -16.21 40.26 -7.48
N HIS A 800 -15.83 39.09 -6.99
CA HIS A 800 -14.46 38.61 -6.93
C HIS A 800 -14.34 37.31 -7.72
N SER A 801 -13.43 37.25 -8.68
CA SER A 801 -13.10 36.00 -9.37
C SER A 801 -12.21 35.09 -8.53
N PHE A 802 -12.25 33.79 -8.80
CA PHE A 802 -11.38 32.80 -8.17
C PHE A 802 -10.95 31.70 -9.14
N ASP A 803 -9.77 31.15 -8.92
CA ASP A 803 -9.37 29.87 -9.52
C ASP A 803 -9.71 28.70 -8.60
N LYS A 804 -9.54 28.93 -7.29
CA LYS A 804 -9.88 27.98 -6.21
C LYS A 804 -10.65 28.70 -5.09
N LEU A 805 -11.70 28.06 -4.59
CA LEU A 805 -12.51 28.57 -3.48
C LEU A 805 -12.45 27.60 -2.30
N ILE A 806 -12.04 28.07 -1.13
CA ILE A 806 -11.97 27.28 0.10
C ILE A 806 -13.04 27.78 1.06
N LEU A 807 -14.00 26.92 1.37
CA LEU A 807 -15.03 27.18 2.37
C LEU A 807 -14.52 26.73 3.73
N ALA A 808 -14.38 27.69 4.66
CA ALA A 808 -13.90 27.50 6.03
C ALA A 808 -14.75 28.32 7.02
N THR A 809 -16.06 28.38 6.76
CA THR A 809 -17.05 29.26 7.42
C THR A 809 -17.33 28.93 8.89
N GLY A 810 -16.73 27.84 9.41
CA GLY A 810 -16.85 27.39 10.79
C GLY A 810 -18.29 27.04 11.17
N SER A 811 -18.61 27.23 12.45
CA SER A 811 -19.95 26.97 13.01
C SER A 811 -20.40 28.11 13.92
N ARG A 812 -21.71 28.22 14.08
CA ARG A 812 -22.40 29.13 15.02
C ARG A 812 -22.93 28.35 16.23
N ALA A 813 -23.21 29.05 17.34
CA ALA A 813 -23.87 28.43 18.49
C ALA A 813 -25.26 27.92 18.13
N PHE A 814 -25.66 26.77 18.66
CA PHE A 814 -27.04 26.30 18.59
C PHE A 814 -27.87 27.03 19.64
N ILE A 815 -28.89 27.77 19.20
CA ILE A 815 -29.81 28.51 20.06
C ILE A 815 -31.20 27.90 19.85
N PRO A 816 -31.91 27.45 20.90
CA PRO A 816 -33.28 26.97 20.78
C PRO A 816 -34.20 28.11 20.32
N LYS A 817 -35.24 27.80 19.53
CA LYS A 817 -36.10 28.81 18.90
C LYS A 817 -36.78 29.75 19.90
N ASP A 818 -37.08 29.26 21.10
CA ASP A 818 -37.83 30.00 22.12
C ASP A 818 -36.92 30.86 23.02
N VAL A 819 -35.60 30.85 22.79
CA VAL A 819 -34.64 31.64 23.56
C VAL A 819 -34.49 33.02 22.95
N GLN A 820 -34.89 34.04 23.71
CA GLN A 820 -34.71 35.45 23.37
C GLN A 820 -33.28 35.91 23.67
N ILE A 821 -32.32 35.46 22.85
CA ILE A 821 -30.88 35.67 23.09
C ILE A 821 -30.45 37.14 23.08
N ASP A 822 -31.24 38.02 22.44
CA ASP A 822 -30.95 39.45 22.31
C ASP A 822 -31.30 40.26 23.57
N LEU A 823 -32.04 39.68 24.53
CA LEU A 823 -32.35 40.35 25.79
C LEU A 823 -31.14 40.35 26.76
N PRO A 824 -30.99 41.36 27.63
CA PRO A 824 -29.89 41.44 28.60
C PRO A 824 -29.74 40.18 29.46
N GLY A 825 -28.51 39.87 29.89
CA GLY A 825 -28.23 38.74 30.77
C GLY A 825 -28.20 37.36 30.10
N ARG A 826 -28.50 37.25 28.79
CA ARG A 826 -28.55 35.99 28.05
C ARG A 826 -27.42 35.95 27.01
N PHE A 827 -26.58 34.91 27.04
CA PHE A 827 -25.35 34.87 26.25
C PHE A 827 -25.10 33.52 25.57
N THR A 828 -24.31 33.56 24.51
CA THR A 828 -23.57 32.42 23.96
C THR A 828 -22.07 32.64 24.18
N MET A 829 -21.24 31.67 23.80
CA MET A 829 -19.79 31.80 23.90
C MET A 829 -19.13 31.21 22.65
N ARG A 830 -19.22 31.93 21.52
CA ARG A 830 -18.71 31.42 20.24
C ARG A 830 -17.66 32.30 19.55
N ASN A 831 -17.77 33.61 19.67
CA ASN A 831 -16.86 34.59 19.09
C ASN A 831 -16.42 35.62 20.14
N LYS A 832 -15.53 36.52 19.76
CA LYS A 832 -15.03 37.58 20.66
C LYS A 832 -16.16 38.50 21.11
N GLU A 833 -17.07 38.89 20.20
CA GLU A 833 -18.16 39.80 20.52
C GLU A 833 -19.10 39.21 21.61
N ASP A 834 -19.35 37.91 21.59
CA ASP A 834 -20.07 37.19 22.65
C ASP A 834 -19.33 37.28 23.99
N ALA A 835 -18.02 37.00 23.99
CA ALA A 835 -17.19 37.02 25.18
C ALA A 835 -17.08 38.42 25.78
N ASP A 836 -16.87 39.46 24.96
CA ASP A 836 -16.81 40.85 25.38
C ASP A 836 -18.13 41.31 25.99
N ARG A 837 -19.27 40.98 25.36
CA ARG A 837 -20.61 41.30 25.89
C ARG A 837 -20.86 40.62 27.23
N PHE A 838 -20.48 39.35 27.37
CA PHE A 838 -20.66 38.61 28.61
C PHE A 838 -19.78 39.18 29.74
N LYS A 839 -18.51 39.44 29.45
CA LYS A 839 -17.56 40.05 30.38
C LYS A 839 -18.04 41.41 30.86
N ALA A 840 -18.36 42.31 29.92
CA ALA A 840 -18.83 43.66 30.25
C ALA A 840 -20.15 43.64 31.04
N TYR A 841 -21.03 42.68 30.77
CA TYR A 841 -22.27 42.53 31.53
C TYR A 841 -22.02 42.10 32.98
N LEU A 842 -21.16 41.11 33.21
CA LEU A 842 -20.81 40.68 34.58
C LEU A 842 -20.17 41.83 35.38
N GLU A 843 -19.29 42.62 34.77
CA GLU A 843 -18.70 43.81 35.38
C GLU A 843 -19.75 44.88 35.69
N ALA A 844 -20.71 45.11 34.78
CA ALA A 844 -21.77 46.10 34.93
C ALA A 844 -22.78 45.78 36.05
N THR A 845 -22.84 44.53 36.54
CA THR A 845 -23.70 44.18 37.67
C THR A 845 -23.30 44.85 38.99
N ASN A 846 -22.04 45.33 39.11
CA ASN A 846 -21.45 45.87 40.34
C ASN A 846 -21.50 44.93 41.56
N LEU A 847 -21.82 43.64 41.36
CA LEU A 847 -21.83 42.65 42.42
C LEU A 847 -20.41 42.10 42.65
N PRO A 848 -20.00 41.90 43.91
CA PRO A 848 -18.81 41.10 44.24
C PRO A 848 -18.87 39.73 43.55
N THR A 849 -17.73 39.22 43.09
CA THR A 849 -17.69 38.00 42.26
C THR A 849 -18.23 36.76 42.99
N ASP A 850 -18.12 36.70 44.31
CA ASP A 850 -18.69 35.65 45.18
C ASP A 850 -20.23 35.74 45.34
N GLN A 851 -20.83 36.87 44.97
CA GLN A 851 -22.27 37.10 44.96
C GLN A 851 -22.90 36.94 43.56
N GLN A 852 -22.08 36.88 42.51
CA GLN A 852 -22.55 36.62 41.16
C GLN A 852 -22.96 35.16 41.00
N HIS A 853 -24.06 34.91 40.29
CA HIS A 853 -24.59 33.60 39.95
C HIS A 853 -24.80 33.48 38.44
N VAL A 854 -24.11 32.53 37.81
CA VAL A 854 -24.24 32.24 36.38
C VAL A 854 -24.86 30.86 36.18
N VAL A 855 -25.92 30.80 35.38
CA VAL A 855 -26.53 29.55 34.93
C VAL A 855 -25.96 29.18 33.56
N ILE A 856 -25.41 27.97 33.43
CA ILE A 856 -24.87 27.45 32.18
C ILE A 856 -25.81 26.35 31.69
N VAL A 857 -26.40 26.54 30.51
CA VAL A 857 -27.23 25.53 29.86
C VAL A 857 -26.34 24.67 28.98
N GLY A 858 -26.18 23.40 29.33
CA GLY A 858 -25.33 22.43 28.64
C GLY A 858 -24.08 22.06 29.45
N GLY A 859 -24.03 20.80 29.89
CA GLY A 859 -22.89 20.16 30.56
C GLY A 859 -21.90 19.49 29.60
N GLY A 860 -21.66 20.11 28.44
CA GLY A 860 -20.63 19.71 27.47
C GLY A 860 -19.28 20.37 27.76
N LEU A 861 -18.30 20.18 26.87
CA LEU A 861 -16.92 20.67 27.05
C LEU A 861 -16.88 22.19 27.32
N LEU A 862 -17.45 23.01 26.42
CA LEU A 862 -17.48 24.47 26.56
C LEU A 862 -18.17 24.93 27.85
N GLY A 863 -19.29 24.30 28.21
CA GLY A 863 -20.04 24.66 29.42
C GLY A 863 -19.27 24.34 30.70
N LEU A 864 -18.57 23.19 30.73
CA LEU A 864 -17.72 22.79 31.87
C LEU A 864 -16.43 23.61 31.96
N GLU A 865 -15.80 23.95 30.84
CA GLU A 865 -14.61 24.82 30.82
C GLU A 865 -14.95 26.24 31.26
N LEU A 866 -16.09 26.77 30.79
CA LEU A 866 -16.60 28.06 31.28
C LEU A 866 -16.95 28.01 32.77
N ALA A 867 -17.56 26.91 33.23
CA ALA A 867 -17.83 26.73 34.66
C ALA A 867 -16.53 26.69 35.48
N ALA A 868 -15.50 26.00 34.99
CA ALA A 868 -14.20 25.94 35.65
C ALA A 868 -13.55 27.33 35.72
N ALA A 869 -13.48 28.05 34.59
CA ALA A 869 -12.91 29.40 34.53
C ALA A 869 -13.64 30.36 35.48
N LEU A 870 -14.98 30.40 35.45
CA LEU A 870 -15.77 31.28 36.33
C LEU A 870 -15.60 30.91 37.82
N LYS A 871 -15.39 29.62 38.13
CA LYS A 871 -15.16 29.17 39.51
C LYS A 871 -13.85 29.70 40.07
N HIS A 872 -12.81 29.91 39.26
CA HIS A 872 -11.57 30.56 39.68
C HIS A 872 -11.78 32.00 40.18
N ARG A 873 -12.80 32.69 39.68
CA ARG A 873 -13.24 34.02 40.14
C ARG A 873 -14.25 33.96 41.30
N GLN A 874 -14.49 32.78 41.88
CA GLN A 874 -15.44 32.53 42.97
C GLN A 874 -16.93 32.74 42.63
N VAL A 875 -17.28 32.82 41.34
CA VAL A 875 -18.67 32.94 40.90
C VAL A 875 -19.48 31.69 41.28
N LYS A 876 -20.73 31.87 41.71
CA LYS A 876 -21.68 30.77 41.93
C LYS A 876 -22.16 30.24 40.59
N ILE A 877 -22.22 28.92 40.41
CA ILE A 877 -22.49 28.31 39.11
C ILE A 877 -23.53 27.21 39.24
N THR A 878 -24.50 27.24 38.33
CA THR A 878 -25.47 26.17 38.15
C THR A 878 -25.47 25.68 36.71
N ILE A 879 -25.30 24.38 36.50
CA ILE A 879 -25.38 23.74 35.18
C ILE A 879 -26.75 23.09 35.01
N ILE A 880 -27.45 23.43 33.93
CA ILE A 880 -28.67 22.77 33.49
C ILE A 880 -28.32 21.82 32.35
N GLN A 881 -28.50 20.53 32.57
CA GLN A 881 -28.17 19.50 31.60
C GLN A 881 -29.42 18.70 31.26
N ARG A 882 -29.76 18.70 29.97
CA ARG A 882 -30.94 17.99 29.45
C ARG A 882 -30.84 16.48 29.62
N ALA A 883 -29.65 15.92 29.43
CA ALA A 883 -29.44 14.49 29.60
C ALA A 883 -29.25 14.13 31.07
N SER A 884 -29.34 12.84 31.39
CA SER A 884 -29.01 12.28 32.71
C SER A 884 -27.50 12.24 33.01
N ARG A 885 -26.66 12.78 32.12
CA ARG A 885 -25.20 12.65 32.12
C ARG A 885 -24.51 13.91 31.57
N LEU A 886 -23.32 14.21 32.10
CA LEU A 886 -22.41 15.22 31.54
C LEU A 886 -21.63 14.64 30.35
N MET A 887 -21.30 15.48 29.37
CA MET A 887 -20.52 15.10 28.19
C MET A 887 -21.01 13.79 27.54
N GLU A 888 -22.32 13.64 27.36
CA GLU A 888 -22.96 12.37 27.01
C GLU A 888 -22.54 11.78 25.65
N ARG A 889 -21.94 12.62 24.80
CA ARG A 889 -21.36 12.25 23.49
C ARG A 889 -19.88 11.88 23.56
N GLN A 890 -19.17 12.29 24.61
CA GLN A 890 -17.72 12.13 24.77
C GLN A 890 -17.34 11.17 25.89
N LEU A 891 -18.26 10.87 26.81
CA LEU A 891 -18.02 9.99 27.95
C LEU A 891 -19.06 8.86 28.03
N ASP A 892 -18.59 7.70 28.48
CA ASP A 892 -19.47 6.60 28.84
C ASP A 892 -20.18 6.85 30.19
N LYS A 893 -21.02 5.90 30.63
CA LYS A 893 -21.82 6.08 31.85
C LYS A 893 -20.96 6.21 33.11
N VAL A 894 -19.84 5.47 33.20
CA VAL A 894 -19.00 5.40 34.40
C VAL A 894 -18.17 6.67 34.54
N SER A 895 -17.43 7.04 33.50
CA SER A 895 -16.61 8.26 33.48
C SER A 895 -17.44 9.53 33.63
N SER A 896 -18.62 9.60 33.01
CA SER A 896 -19.55 10.73 33.18
C SER A 896 -20.07 10.86 34.62
N LYS A 897 -20.37 9.73 35.29
CA LYS A 897 -20.78 9.73 36.70
C LYS A 897 -19.66 10.23 37.62
N LEU A 898 -18.43 9.75 37.40
CA LEU A 898 -17.27 10.20 38.17
C LEU A 898 -17.00 11.70 37.96
N LEU A 899 -17.13 12.20 36.73
CA LEU A 899 -17.04 13.62 36.42
C LEU A 899 -18.11 14.42 37.17
N ALA A 900 -19.36 13.95 37.18
CA ALA A 900 -20.45 14.65 37.88
C ALA A 900 -20.20 14.77 39.39
N LEU A 901 -19.66 13.72 40.02
CA LEU A 901 -19.26 13.75 41.43
C LEU A 901 -18.16 14.80 41.69
N ASP A 902 -17.14 14.84 40.83
CA ASP A 902 -16.05 15.81 40.94
C ASP A 902 -16.55 17.26 40.79
N VAL A 903 -17.41 17.52 39.80
CA VAL A 903 -18.01 18.84 39.56
C VAL A 903 -18.88 19.28 40.76
N GLN A 904 -19.66 18.36 41.34
CA GLN A 904 -20.50 18.65 42.51
C GLN A 904 -19.68 18.95 43.77
N GLU A 905 -18.61 18.20 44.04
CA GLU A 905 -17.72 18.44 45.18
C GLU A 905 -17.01 19.80 45.13
N ARG A 906 -16.83 20.34 43.92
CA ARG A 906 -16.30 21.70 43.72
C ARG A 906 -17.36 22.79 43.92
N GLY A 907 -18.55 22.42 44.38
CA GLY A 907 -19.64 23.34 44.69
C GLY A 907 -20.27 23.95 43.43
N ILE A 908 -20.29 23.21 42.32
CA ILE A 908 -21.07 23.55 41.13
C ILE A 908 -22.36 22.74 41.16
N GLN A 909 -23.50 23.42 41.15
CA GLN A 909 -24.80 22.76 41.19
C GLN A 909 -25.16 22.22 39.81
N ILE A 910 -25.70 21.00 39.74
CA ILE A 910 -26.10 20.37 38.47
C ILE A 910 -27.55 19.93 38.55
N TYR A 911 -28.34 20.27 37.53
CA TYR A 911 -29.68 19.76 37.31
C TYR A 911 -29.71 18.91 36.04
N PHE A 912 -29.67 17.58 36.22
CA PHE A 912 -29.86 16.60 35.15
C PHE A 912 -31.34 16.46 34.76
N ASP A 913 -31.56 15.86 33.58
CA ASP A 913 -32.89 15.56 33.04
C ASP A 913 -33.82 16.79 33.07
N ASN A 914 -33.24 17.97 32.83
CA ASN A 914 -33.93 19.24 32.93
C ASN A 914 -33.58 20.18 31.78
N GLU A 915 -34.52 21.03 31.44
CA GLU A 915 -34.36 22.06 30.42
C GLU A 915 -34.90 23.38 30.96
N VAL A 916 -34.31 24.48 30.50
CA VAL A 916 -34.85 25.82 30.73
C VAL A 916 -36.17 25.93 29.97
N SER A 917 -37.22 26.35 30.67
CA SER A 917 -38.56 26.57 30.11
C SER A 917 -38.75 28.04 29.76
N THR A 918 -38.54 28.94 30.72
CA THR A 918 -38.71 30.38 30.56
C THR A 918 -37.67 31.14 31.36
N VAL A 919 -37.29 32.33 30.87
CA VAL A 919 -36.34 33.24 31.54
C VAL A 919 -36.98 34.62 31.57
N PHE A 920 -37.37 35.08 32.75
CA PHE A 920 -37.94 36.41 32.97
C PHE A 920 -36.94 37.31 33.69
N ASP A 921 -37.05 38.60 33.45
CA ASP A 921 -36.28 39.60 34.18
C ASP A 921 -37.03 39.94 35.48
N ASP A 922 -36.30 40.13 36.57
CA ASP A 922 -36.82 40.64 37.83
C ASP A 922 -36.70 42.17 37.83
N ASP A 923 -37.84 42.86 37.72
CA ASP A 923 -37.91 44.31 37.60
C ASP A 923 -37.35 45.04 38.84
N ASP A 924 -37.32 44.39 40.01
CA ASP A 924 -36.88 44.99 41.26
C ASP A 924 -35.38 44.77 41.54
N THR A 925 -34.82 43.63 41.12
CA THR A 925 -33.42 43.26 41.44
C THR A 925 -32.49 43.21 40.24
N GLY A 926 -33.01 43.31 39.01
CA GLY A 926 -32.24 43.15 37.77
C GLY A 926 -31.67 41.74 37.56
N ALA A 927 -32.20 40.74 38.29
CA ALA A 927 -31.79 39.35 38.19
C ALA A 927 -32.67 38.58 37.19
N LEU A 928 -32.20 37.44 36.70
CA LEU A 928 -32.95 36.54 35.84
C LEU A 928 -33.64 35.46 36.67
N ASN A 929 -34.96 35.37 36.54
CA ASN A 929 -35.77 34.29 37.07
C ASN A 929 -35.92 33.19 36.03
N ILE A 930 -35.16 32.10 36.21
CA ILE A 930 -35.05 30.97 35.29
C ILE A 930 -35.92 29.83 35.81
N THR A 931 -36.98 29.50 35.05
CA THR A 931 -37.88 28.38 35.36
C THR A 931 -37.47 27.17 34.54
N LEU A 932 -37.31 26.02 35.21
CA LEU A 932 -37.01 24.76 34.54
C LEU A 932 -38.30 23.97 34.26
N LYS A 933 -38.28 23.08 33.28
CA LYS A 933 -39.43 22.20 32.95
C LYS A 933 -39.88 21.31 34.12
N SER A 934 -38.99 21.01 35.05
CA SER A 934 -39.32 20.31 36.31
C SER A 934 -40.13 21.14 37.31
N GLY A 935 -40.39 22.42 37.05
CA GLY A 935 -41.05 23.34 37.98
C GLY A 935 -40.12 23.98 39.01
N LYS A 936 -38.81 23.74 38.94
CA LYS A 936 -37.81 24.42 39.78
C LYS A 936 -37.54 25.84 39.29
N PHE A 937 -37.31 26.75 40.23
CA PHE A 937 -36.97 28.15 39.98
C PHE A 937 -35.54 28.44 40.43
N ILE A 938 -34.79 29.16 39.61
CA ILE A 938 -33.40 29.58 39.88
C ILE A 938 -33.28 31.07 39.56
N THR A 939 -32.82 31.86 40.53
CA THR A 939 -32.48 33.27 40.32
C THR A 939 -30.98 33.40 40.06
N ALA A 940 -30.59 34.06 38.98
CA ALA A 940 -29.19 34.22 38.55
C ALA A 940 -28.94 35.58 37.88
N ASN A 941 -27.69 36.02 37.78
CA ASN A 941 -27.34 37.26 37.11
C ASN A 941 -27.26 37.09 35.59
N ALA A 942 -26.76 35.95 35.13
CA ALA A 942 -26.61 35.67 33.72
C ALA A 942 -26.90 34.21 33.39
N ILE A 943 -27.31 33.96 32.15
CA ILE A 943 -27.49 32.63 31.58
C ILE A 943 -26.67 32.48 30.30
N VAL A 944 -25.88 31.41 30.20
CA VAL A 944 -25.04 31.10 29.04
C VAL A 944 -25.48 29.80 28.38
N TYR A 945 -25.84 29.85 27.10
CA TYR A 945 -26.25 28.69 26.31
C TYR A 945 -25.04 28.04 25.63
N ALA A 946 -24.60 26.89 26.15
CA ALA A 946 -23.45 26.10 25.69
C ALA A 946 -23.88 24.68 25.23
N ILE A 947 -24.97 24.60 24.46
CA ILE A 947 -25.64 23.33 24.09
C ILE A 947 -25.25 22.76 22.72
N GLY A 948 -24.15 23.24 22.13
CA GLY A 948 -23.59 22.74 20.87
C GLY A 948 -23.53 23.80 19.76
N THR A 949 -23.08 23.38 18.58
CA THR A 949 -22.89 24.27 17.41
C THR A 949 -23.53 23.69 16.15
N ILE A 950 -23.76 24.57 15.16
CA ILE A 950 -24.28 24.25 13.84
C ILE A 950 -23.27 24.71 12.77
N PRO A 951 -22.77 23.82 11.90
CA PRO A 951 -21.91 24.20 10.78
C PRO A 951 -22.58 25.22 9.85
N ASN A 952 -21.84 26.24 9.42
CA ASN A 952 -22.33 27.31 8.55
C ASN A 952 -22.24 26.89 7.07
N VAL A 953 -23.15 26.02 6.63
CA VAL A 953 -23.13 25.41 5.28
C VAL A 953 -24.09 26.07 4.28
N GLU A 954 -24.86 27.08 4.71
CA GLU A 954 -25.92 27.71 3.92
C GLU A 954 -25.37 28.23 2.58
N ILE A 955 -24.23 28.95 2.60
CA ILE A 955 -23.61 29.47 1.39
C ILE A 955 -23.25 28.37 0.37
N ALA A 956 -22.87 27.18 0.83
CA ALA A 956 -22.56 26.06 -0.04
C ALA A 956 -23.84 25.43 -0.61
N ARG A 957 -24.81 25.16 0.27
CA ARG A 957 -26.09 24.52 -0.08
C ARG A 957 -26.89 25.37 -1.07
N ASP A 958 -27.01 26.67 -0.79
CA ASP A 958 -27.82 27.59 -1.58
C ASP A 958 -27.25 27.82 -2.98
N ASN A 959 -25.96 27.47 -3.19
CA ASN A 959 -25.27 27.58 -4.48
C ASN A 959 -24.95 26.19 -5.10
N GLY A 960 -25.72 25.16 -4.75
CA GLY A 960 -25.69 23.86 -5.45
C GLY A 960 -24.53 22.93 -5.11
N ILE A 961 -23.76 23.21 -4.05
CA ILE A 961 -22.70 22.32 -3.56
C ILE A 961 -23.33 21.24 -2.67
N LEU A 962 -22.96 19.98 -2.89
CA LEU A 962 -23.54 18.85 -2.16
C LEU A 962 -23.23 18.92 -0.66
N CYS A 963 -24.27 19.02 0.16
CA CYS A 963 -24.18 19.12 1.62
C CYS A 963 -25.00 18.04 2.32
N GLY A 964 -24.47 17.52 3.43
CA GLY A 964 -25.20 16.78 4.46
C GLY A 964 -25.41 17.67 5.70
N ARG A 965 -24.83 17.26 6.83
CA ARG A 965 -24.65 18.12 8.01
C ARG A 965 -23.52 19.13 7.79
N GLY A 966 -22.53 18.78 6.98
CA GLY A 966 -21.46 19.62 6.45
C GLY A 966 -21.46 19.67 4.92
N VAL A 967 -20.48 20.35 4.33
CA VAL A 967 -20.14 20.23 2.91
C VAL A 967 -19.48 18.88 2.68
N LYS A 968 -20.03 18.05 1.78
CA LYS A 968 -19.45 16.73 1.52
C LYS A 968 -18.17 16.86 0.71
N VAL A 969 -17.10 16.24 1.20
CA VAL A 969 -15.78 16.31 0.57
C VAL A 969 -15.14 14.93 0.36
N ASN A 970 -14.26 14.83 -0.64
CA ASN A 970 -13.42 13.66 -0.87
C ASN A 970 -12.13 13.70 -0.02
N GLN A 971 -11.21 12.75 -0.24
CA GLN A 971 -9.95 12.64 0.50
C GLN A 971 -8.93 13.79 0.24
N HIS A 972 -9.16 14.64 -0.75
CA HIS A 972 -8.40 15.87 -0.97
C HIS A 972 -9.17 17.12 -0.52
N LEU A 973 -10.27 16.92 0.20
CA LEU A 973 -11.17 17.96 0.72
C LEU A 973 -11.90 18.78 -0.36
N GLN A 974 -11.97 18.21 -1.56
CA GLN A 974 -12.68 18.75 -2.71
C GLN A 974 -14.17 18.42 -2.60
N SER A 975 -15.03 19.40 -2.91
CA SER A 975 -16.48 19.26 -2.86
C SER A 975 -17.03 18.58 -4.14
N SER A 976 -18.36 18.64 -4.35
CA SER A 976 -18.98 18.23 -5.62
C SER A 976 -18.57 19.07 -6.83
N ASN A 977 -17.99 20.26 -6.61
CA ASN A 977 -17.37 21.06 -7.65
C ASN A 977 -15.83 20.92 -7.56
N PRO A 978 -15.13 20.72 -8.69
CA PRO A 978 -13.70 20.44 -8.67
C PRO A 978 -12.80 21.61 -8.22
N ASP A 979 -13.30 22.85 -8.28
CA ASP A 979 -12.56 24.05 -7.90
C ASP A 979 -12.99 24.63 -6.54
N ILE A 980 -13.93 23.96 -5.85
CA ILE A 980 -14.43 24.37 -4.54
C ILE A 980 -14.11 23.29 -3.49
N PHE A 981 -13.50 23.71 -2.39
CA PHE A 981 -13.03 22.88 -1.30
C PHE A 981 -13.72 23.28 0.01
N ALA A 982 -13.73 22.37 0.98
CA ALA A 982 -14.22 22.70 2.31
C ALA A 982 -13.32 22.10 3.40
N ILE A 983 -12.99 22.91 4.40
CA ILE A 983 -12.11 22.53 5.52
C ILE A 983 -12.66 23.04 6.86
N GLY A 984 -12.15 22.47 7.95
CA GLY A 984 -12.56 22.79 9.30
C GLY A 984 -13.89 22.14 9.68
N GLU A 985 -14.66 22.83 10.52
CA GLU A 985 -15.88 22.27 11.13
C GLU A 985 -17.01 22.01 10.12
N ILE A 986 -16.94 22.56 8.91
CA ILE A 986 -17.95 22.34 7.87
C ILE A 986 -17.64 21.15 6.97
N ALA A 987 -16.41 20.62 6.99
CA ALA A 987 -16.01 19.55 6.08
C ALA A 987 -16.58 18.21 6.56
N GLU A 988 -17.52 17.66 5.79
CA GLU A 988 -18.09 16.33 6.02
C GLU A 988 -17.35 15.30 5.16
N TYR A 989 -16.50 14.50 5.79
CA TYR A 989 -15.76 13.41 5.13
C TYR A 989 -16.32 12.07 5.61
N ASN A 990 -16.66 11.16 4.69
CA ASN A 990 -17.27 9.86 4.99
C ASN A 990 -18.48 9.95 5.95
N ASN A 991 -19.36 10.95 5.74
CA ASN A 991 -20.55 11.25 6.55
C ASN A 991 -20.25 11.65 8.02
N GLN A 992 -19.00 11.99 8.34
CA GLN A 992 -18.55 12.43 9.66
C GLN A 992 -18.08 13.88 9.65
N LEU A 993 -18.38 14.59 10.75
CA LEU A 993 -17.87 15.92 11.06
C LEU A 993 -16.98 15.80 12.30
N PHE A 994 -15.79 16.40 12.24
CA PHE A 994 -14.82 16.27 13.33
C PHE A 994 -14.93 17.41 14.35
N GLY A 995 -15.17 18.65 13.91
CA GLY A 995 -15.51 19.76 14.81
C GLY A 995 -14.40 20.15 15.82
N ILE A 996 -13.14 19.77 15.57
CA ILE A 996 -12.00 20.03 16.48
C ILE A 996 -10.82 20.69 15.75
N THR A 997 -10.01 21.47 16.48
CA THR A 997 -8.87 22.22 15.92
C THR A 997 -7.81 21.35 15.26
N SER A 998 -7.51 20.18 15.85
CA SER A 998 -6.53 19.24 15.27
C SER A 998 -6.98 18.70 13.91
N ALA A 999 -8.28 18.41 13.76
CA ALA A 999 -8.84 17.97 12.49
C ALA A 999 -8.79 19.08 11.43
N ALA A 1000 -9.09 20.32 11.83
CA ALA A 1000 -8.96 21.48 10.95
C ALA A 1000 -7.50 21.69 10.47
N GLU A 1001 -6.53 21.46 11.35
CA GLU A 1001 -5.09 21.53 11.05
C GLU A 1001 -4.64 20.45 10.06
N GLU A 1002 -5.03 19.20 10.31
CA GLU A 1002 -4.74 18.07 9.41
C GLU A 1002 -5.36 18.30 8.04
N GLN A 1003 -6.63 18.71 8.00
CA GLN A 1003 -7.35 19.01 6.78
C GLN A 1003 -6.67 20.11 5.97
N ALA A 1004 -6.28 21.20 6.63
CA ALA A 1004 -5.56 22.30 6.01
C ALA A 1004 -4.21 21.88 5.41
N ALA A 1005 -3.45 21.01 6.09
CA ALA A 1005 -2.19 20.48 5.57
C ALA A 1005 -2.38 19.61 4.32
N ILE A 1006 -3.40 18.74 4.32
CA ILE A 1006 -3.70 17.92 3.14
C ILE A 1006 -4.10 18.81 1.96
N LEU A 1007 -4.99 19.77 2.17
CA LEU A 1007 -5.46 20.65 1.11
C LEU A 1007 -4.34 21.54 0.56
N ALA A 1008 -3.48 22.10 1.42
CA ALA A 1008 -2.33 22.90 1.00
C ALA A 1008 -1.40 22.11 0.07
N ASN A 1009 -1.02 20.88 0.46
CA ASN A 1009 -0.19 20.01 -0.37
C ASN A 1009 -0.88 19.65 -1.70
N PHE A 1010 -2.18 19.35 -1.67
CA PHE A 1010 -2.94 19.01 -2.88
C PHE A 1010 -2.99 20.18 -3.87
N ILE A 1011 -3.33 21.40 -3.40
CA ILE A 1011 -3.36 22.61 -4.24
C ILE A 1011 -1.95 22.98 -4.75
N ALA A 1012 -0.91 22.70 -3.97
CA ALA A 1012 0.49 22.86 -4.39
C ALA A 1012 0.91 21.83 -5.48
N GLY A 1013 0.11 20.79 -5.69
CA GLY A 1013 0.28 19.80 -6.75
C GLY A 1013 0.66 18.39 -6.28
N ASP A 1014 0.75 18.15 -4.97
CA ASP A 1014 1.00 16.82 -4.41
C ASP A 1014 -0.29 16.02 -4.33
N ILE A 1015 -0.55 15.25 -5.38
CA ILE A 1015 -1.72 14.38 -5.47
C ILE A 1015 -1.65 13.15 -4.55
N SER A 1016 -0.46 12.84 -4.00
CA SER A 1016 -0.26 11.63 -3.20
C SER A 1016 -0.77 11.76 -1.77
N CYS A 1017 -0.96 12.99 -1.30
CA CYS A 1017 -1.53 13.30 0.01
C CYS A 1017 -3.04 13.03 0.04
N SER A 1018 -3.50 12.23 1.02
CA SER A 1018 -4.92 11.92 1.21
C SER A 1018 -5.31 12.03 2.68
N TYR A 1019 -6.47 12.62 2.93
CA TYR A 1019 -7.12 12.70 4.23
C TYR A 1019 -7.89 11.41 4.51
N HIS A 1020 -7.69 10.82 5.70
CA HIS A 1020 -8.27 9.53 6.09
C HIS A 1020 -9.31 9.65 7.22
N GLY A 1021 -9.71 10.88 7.55
CA GLY A 1021 -10.52 11.21 8.72
C GLY A 1021 -9.65 11.39 9.97
N SER A 1022 -9.96 12.41 10.77
CA SER A 1022 -9.23 12.72 11.99
C SER A 1022 -9.76 11.92 13.18
N VAL A 1023 -8.93 11.73 14.20
CA VAL A 1023 -9.38 11.10 15.44
C VAL A 1023 -10.08 12.14 16.32
N LEU A 1024 -11.33 11.88 16.67
CA LEU A 1024 -12.04 12.70 17.67
C LEU A 1024 -11.36 12.53 19.03
N MET A 1025 -11.01 13.63 19.67
CA MET A 1025 -10.43 13.60 21.01
C MET A 1025 -10.90 14.80 21.81
N ASN A 1026 -11.08 14.59 23.10
CA ASN A 1026 -11.49 15.62 24.04
C ASN A 1026 -10.61 15.52 25.27
N ILE A 1027 -10.04 16.65 25.68
CA ILE A 1027 -9.32 16.80 26.94
C ILE A 1027 -10.10 17.87 27.69
N LEU A 1028 -10.66 17.51 28.84
CA LEU A 1028 -11.39 18.48 29.66
C LEU A 1028 -10.37 19.34 30.43
N LYS A 1029 -10.38 20.65 30.20
CA LYS A 1029 -9.61 21.59 31.01
C LYS A 1029 -10.36 21.89 32.31
N PHE A 1030 -10.13 21.05 33.31
CA PHE A 1030 -10.64 21.27 34.66
C PHE A 1030 -9.47 21.07 35.63
N ASN A 1031 -9.13 22.09 36.40
CA ASN A 1031 -7.92 22.07 37.24
C ASN A 1031 -7.92 20.88 38.21
N ASP A 1032 -6.78 20.18 38.28
CA ASP A 1032 -6.57 18.94 39.07
C ASP A 1032 -7.46 17.75 38.69
N LEU A 1033 -8.13 17.78 37.53
CA LEU A 1033 -8.86 16.63 36.97
C LEU A 1033 -8.22 16.16 35.67
N ASN A 1034 -7.64 14.96 35.70
CA ASN A 1034 -7.17 14.31 34.48
C ASN A 1034 -8.31 13.51 33.85
N LEU A 1035 -8.93 14.06 32.81
CA LEU A 1035 -9.97 13.39 32.04
C LEU A 1035 -9.78 13.61 30.54
N CYS A 1036 -9.66 12.53 29.79
CA CYS A 1036 -9.69 12.58 28.34
C CYS A 1036 -10.42 11.38 27.73
N SER A 1037 -10.99 11.62 26.55
CA SER A 1037 -11.63 10.63 25.69
C SER A 1037 -11.03 10.72 24.30
N ILE A 1038 -10.84 9.61 23.62
CA ILE A 1038 -10.31 9.57 22.26
C ILE A 1038 -10.98 8.45 21.46
N GLY A 1039 -11.29 8.73 20.20
CA GLY A 1039 -11.96 7.81 19.30
C GLY A 1039 -13.36 7.44 19.77
N ASP A 1040 -13.73 6.18 19.55
CA ASP A 1040 -15.04 5.64 19.96
C ASP A 1040 -15.10 5.42 21.47
N ILE A 1041 -16.26 5.68 22.07
CA ILE A 1041 -16.47 5.57 23.53
C ILE A 1041 -17.48 4.48 23.92
N ASN A 1042 -18.23 3.96 22.95
CA ASN A 1042 -19.24 2.92 23.12
C ASN A 1042 -19.00 1.81 22.10
N VAL A 1043 -19.26 0.57 22.53
CA VAL A 1043 -19.35 -0.58 21.64
C VAL A 1043 -20.80 -0.75 21.14
N PRO A 1044 -21.02 -1.00 19.84
CA PRO A 1044 -22.35 -1.34 19.32
C PRO A 1044 -22.91 -2.61 19.97
N GLU A 1045 -24.23 -2.65 20.21
CA GLU A 1045 -24.88 -3.86 20.72
C GLU A 1045 -24.77 -5.01 19.70
N ASN A 1046 -24.38 -6.20 20.17
CA ASN A 1046 -24.27 -7.45 19.39
C ASN A 1046 -23.23 -7.45 18.25
N ASP A 1047 -22.22 -6.58 18.29
CA ASP A 1047 -21.11 -6.64 17.33
C ASP A 1047 -19.87 -7.32 17.96
N ALA A 1048 -19.67 -8.60 17.62
CA ALA A 1048 -18.56 -9.41 18.13
C ALA A 1048 -17.17 -8.97 17.62
N SER A 1049 -17.09 -8.06 16.64
CA SER A 1049 -15.81 -7.49 16.19
C SER A 1049 -15.22 -6.48 17.18
N TYR A 1050 -16.05 -5.99 18.11
CA TYR A 1050 -15.67 -5.03 19.15
C TYR A 1050 -15.40 -5.72 20.48
N GLU A 1051 -14.39 -5.21 21.19
CA GLU A 1051 -14.02 -5.65 22.51
C GLU A 1051 -13.80 -4.45 23.44
N GLU A 1052 -14.26 -4.59 24.69
CA GLU A 1052 -14.01 -3.60 25.74
C GLU A 1052 -13.01 -4.16 26.76
N VAL A 1053 -11.97 -3.39 27.02
CA VAL A 1053 -10.93 -3.70 28.00
C VAL A 1053 -10.94 -2.61 29.07
N VAL A 1054 -11.39 -2.94 30.29
CA VAL A 1054 -11.70 -1.96 31.34
C VAL A 1054 -10.90 -2.22 32.61
N PHE A 1055 -10.32 -1.17 33.18
CA PHE A 1055 -9.75 -1.13 34.53
C PHE A 1055 -10.42 0.01 35.33
N THR A 1056 -10.76 -0.25 36.59
CA THR A 1056 -11.53 0.69 37.41
C THR A 1056 -11.14 0.60 38.88
N ASP A 1057 -10.82 1.75 39.49
CA ASP A 1057 -10.74 1.97 40.94
C ASP A 1057 -11.56 3.23 41.28
N ILE A 1058 -12.84 3.02 41.59
CA ILE A 1058 -13.81 4.08 41.85
C ILE A 1058 -13.39 4.93 43.05
N SER A 1059 -12.80 4.32 44.08
CA SER A 1059 -12.41 5.00 45.32
C SER A 1059 -11.30 6.04 45.09
N LYS A 1060 -10.41 5.77 44.13
CA LYS A 1060 -9.34 6.66 43.71
C LYS A 1060 -9.65 7.47 42.45
N ARG A 1061 -10.90 7.43 41.96
CA ARG A 1061 -11.34 8.06 40.70
C ARG A 1061 -10.49 7.66 39.49
N TYR A 1062 -9.99 6.43 39.49
CA TYR A 1062 -9.22 5.90 38.38
C TYR A 1062 -10.15 5.09 37.47
N TYR A 1063 -10.23 5.46 36.20
CA TYR A 1063 -11.00 4.73 35.20
C TYR A 1063 -10.27 4.72 33.87
N LYS A 1064 -10.08 3.52 33.32
CA LYS A 1064 -9.45 3.30 32.02
C LYS A 1064 -10.28 2.32 31.23
N LYS A 1065 -10.77 2.76 30.08
CA LYS A 1065 -11.47 1.92 29.11
C LYS A 1065 -10.75 2.01 27.78
N CYS A 1066 -10.47 0.87 27.16
CA CYS A 1066 -9.97 0.77 25.80
C CYS A 1066 -11.01 0.00 24.97
N ILE A 1067 -11.28 0.48 23.76
CA ILE A 1067 -12.18 -0.17 22.80
C ILE A 1067 -11.34 -0.62 21.62
N VAL A 1068 -11.42 -1.92 21.35
CA VAL A 1068 -10.66 -2.58 20.31
C VAL A 1068 -11.63 -3.09 19.27
N LYS A 1069 -11.35 -2.84 17.99
CA LYS A 1069 -12.08 -3.43 16.87
C LYS A 1069 -11.11 -4.06 15.92
N ASP A 1070 -11.29 -5.35 15.61
CA ASP A 1070 -10.45 -6.06 14.65
C ASP A 1070 -8.94 -6.02 14.93
N ASP A 1071 -8.53 -5.93 16.20
CA ASP A 1071 -7.14 -5.73 16.67
C ASP A 1071 -6.59 -4.30 16.48
N LEU A 1072 -7.45 -3.33 16.15
CA LEU A 1072 -7.15 -1.91 16.17
C LEU A 1072 -7.68 -1.28 17.46
N LEU A 1073 -6.86 -0.48 18.13
CA LEU A 1073 -7.39 0.43 19.15
C LEU A 1073 -8.18 1.52 18.41
N ILE A 1074 -9.48 1.58 18.65
CA ILE A 1074 -10.38 2.57 18.02
C ILE A 1074 -10.90 3.61 19.00
N GLY A 1075 -10.70 3.38 20.31
CA GLY A 1075 -11.29 4.20 21.34
C GLY A 1075 -10.63 4.04 22.71
N ALA A 1076 -10.57 5.10 23.49
CA ALA A 1076 -10.19 5.04 24.90
C ALA A 1076 -10.79 6.18 25.74
N VAL A 1077 -11.06 5.89 27.02
CA VAL A 1077 -11.44 6.87 28.04
C VAL A 1077 -10.49 6.72 29.22
N LEU A 1078 -9.84 7.81 29.61
CA LEU A 1078 -8.85 7.86 30.70
C LEU A 1078 -9.26 8.90 31.74
N MET A 1079 -9.37 8.49 33.00
CA MET A 1079 -9.70 9.34 34.14
C MET A 1079 -8.79 9.03 35.33
N GLY A 1080 -8.31 10.09 36.00
CA GLY A 1080 -7.37 10.02 37.13
C GLY A 1080 -5.91 10.01 36.68
N ASP A 1081 -5.61 9.33 35.57
CA ASP A 1081 -4.28 9.29 34.93
C ASP A 1081 -4.43 9.30 33.40
N LYS A 1082 -3.65 10.16 32.75
CA LYS A 1082 -3.66 10.35 31.29
C LYS A 1082 -2.30 10.11 30.64
N ASN A 1083 -1.35 9.48 31.34
CA ASN A 1083 0.03 9.27 30.85
C ASN A 1083 0.08 8.51 29.52
N GLU A 1084 -0.83 7.57 29.29
CA GLU A 1084 -0.92 6.78 28.06
C GLU A 1084 -1.73 7.46 26.93
N PHE A 1085 -2.27 8.67 27.15
CA PHE A 1085 -3.09 9.37 26.15
C PHE A 1085 -2.36 9.56 24.83
N ALA A 1086 -1.08 9.96 24.87
CA ALA A 1086 -0.29 10.18 23.66
C ALA A 1086 -0.07 8.87 22.87
N GLU A 1087 0.23 7.76 23.56
CA GLU A 1087 0.39 6.45 22.90
C GLU A 1087 -0.93 5.99 22.27
N PHE A 1088 -2.04 6.06 23.02
CA PHE A 1088 -3.36 5.66 22.52
C PHE A 1088 -3.79 6.53 21.36
N LYS A 1089 -3.52 7.84 21.42
CA LYS A 1089 -3.73 8.77 20.31
C LYS A 1089 -2.97 8.33 19.07
N THR A 1090 -1.67 8.06 19.18
CA THR A 1090 -0.89 7.59 18.04
C THR A 1090 -1.40 6.26 17.49
N MET A 1091 -1.80 5.32 18.35
CA MET A 1091 -2.34 4.02 17.91
C MET A 1091 -3.66 4.18 17.14
N ILE A 1092 -4.58 5.00 17.65
CA ILE A 1092 -5.89 5.27 17.01
C ILE A 1092 -5.70 6.08 15.71
N GLU A 1093 -4.83 7.10 15.71
CA GLU A 1093 -4.53 7.94 14.53
C GLU A 1093 -3.89 7.14 13.41
N SER A 1094 -2.87 6.35 13.74
CA SER A 1094 -2.14 5.55 12.77
C SER A 1094 -2.92 4.34 12.24
N LYS A 1095 -4.01 3.95 12.94
CA LYS A 1095 -4.79 2.72 12.67
C LYS A 1095 -3.88 1.51 12.51
N ILE A 1096 -2.82 1.44 13.30
CA ILE A 1096 -1.87 0.32 13.30
C ILE A 1096 -2.45 -0.79 14.16
N GLU A 1097 -2.44 -2.01 13.62
CA GLU A 1097 -2.86 -3.22 14.31
C GLU A 1097 -2.01 -3.41 15.59
N MET A 1098 -2.60 -3.85 16.70
CA MET A 1098 -1.91 -3.90 18.00
C MET A 1098 -0.97 -5.09 18.12
N SER A 1099 -1.35 -6.24 17.56
CA SER A 1099 -0.63 -7.51 17.74
C SER A 1099 -0.36 -7.76 19.23
N ASP A 1100 0.88 -8.03 19.63
CA ASP A 1100 1.24 -8.34 21.01
C ASP A 1100 0.94 -7.20 22.01
N LYS A 1101 0.88 -5.93 21.56
CA LYS A 1101 0.55 -4.79 22.44
C LYS A 1101 -0.82 -4.89 23.08
N ARG A 1102 -1.73 -5.69 22.51
CA ARG A 1102 -3.05 -5.94 23.09
C ARG A 1102 -2.96 -6.46 24.53
N ASN A 1103 -1.99 -7.33 24.82
CA ASN A 1103 -1.83 -7.95 26.14
C ASN A 1103 -1.31 -6.98 27.23
N THR A 1104 -0.82 -5.81 26.82
CA THR A 1104 -0.25 -4.81 27.73
C THR A 1104 -1.15 -3.60 27.97
N LEU A 1105 -2.31 -3.50 27.30
CA LEU A 1105 -3.23 -2.36 27.41
C LEU A 1105 -3.63 -2.02 28.85
N LEU A 1106 -3.66 -2.98 29.78
CA LEU A 1106 -4.04 -2.74 31.19
C LEU A 1106 -2.86 -2.70 32.17
N ARG A 1107 -1.63 -2.97 31.74
CA ARG A 1107 -0.49 -3.16 32.66
C ARG A 1107 0.21 -1.88 33.11
N GLY A 1108 -0.30 -0.70 32.73
CA GLY A 1108 0.11 0.60 33.28
C GLY A 1108 1.62 0.81 33.32
N ALA A 1109 2.32 0.46 32.24
CA ALA A 1109 3.73 0.78 32.01
C ALA A 1109 4.09 0.39 30.58
N SER A 1110 3.88 1.30 29.64
CA SER A 1110 4.52 1.21 28.34
C SER A 1110 5.83 1.98 28.44
N ASN A 1111 6.93 1.27 28.72
CA ASN A 1111 8.29 1.78 28.51
C ASN A 1111 8.64 1.86 26.99
N SER A 1112 7.63 1.90 26.10
CA SER A 1112 7.91 1.94 24.67
C SER A 1112 8.35 3.35 24.29
N LYS A 1113 9.62 3.49 23.93
CA LYS A 1113 10.16 4.75 23.42
C LYS A 1113 9.39 5.14 22.15
N PRO A 1114 9.02 6.43 21.97
CA PRO A 1114 8.41 6.89 20.73
C PRO A 1114 9.34 6.63 19.54
N VAL A 1115 8.78 6.45 18.35
CA VAL A 1115 9.57 6.30 17.12
C VAL A 1115 10.30 7.61 16.84
N LEU A 1116 11.63 7.59 16.88
CA LEU A 1116 12.46 8.76 16.62
C LEU A 1116 13.05 8.69 15.20
N GLY A 1117 12.87 9.74 14.42
CA GLY A 1117 13.36 9.83 13.04
C GLY A 1117 12.65 8.88 12.07
N LYS A 1118 13.30 8.61 10.93
CA LYS A 1118 12.76 7.74 9.87
C LYS A 1118 12.48 6.34 10.42
N LEU A 1119 11.31 5.79 10.15
CA LEU A 1119 10.97 4.41 10.55
C LEU A 1119 11.91 3.41 9.84
N VAL A 1120 12.58 2.57 10.63
CA VAL A 1120 13.48 1.50 10.15
C VAL A 1120 12.80 0.14 10.26
N CYS A 1121 12.17 -0.15 11.40
CA CYS A 1121 11.49 -1.42 11.66
C CYS A 1121 9.96 -1.26 11.80
N SER A 1122 9.19 -1.71 10.80
CA SER A 1122 7.71 -1.69 10.87
C SER A 1122 7.12 -2.71 11.85
N CYS A 1123 7.85 -3.79 12.18
CA CYS A 1123 7.36 -4.83 13.09
C CYS A 1123 7.36 -4.35 14.54
N SER A 1124 8.50 -3.79 14.98
CA SER A 1124 8.70 -3.33 16.35
C SER A 1124 8.44 -1.82 16.51
N GLN A 1125 8.07 -1.13 15.42
CA GLN A 1125 7.90 0.33 15.37
C GLN A 1125 9.14 1.06 15.92
N VAL A 1126 10.29 0.89 15.27
CA VAL A 1126 11.57 1.49 15.69
C VAL A 1126 12.11 2.39 14.59
N GLY A 1127 12.49 3.62 14.94
CA GLY A 1127 13.04 4.62 14.03
C GLY A 1127 14.57 4.71 14.09
N ALA A 1128 15.16 5.36 13.09
CA ALA A 1128 16.60 5.56 12.96
C ALA A 1128 17.18 6.34 14.15
N GLY A 1129 16.43 7.30 14.70
CA GLY A 1129 16.82 8.04 15.90
C GLY A 1129 16.86 7.17 17.15
N ASN A 1130 15.97 6.17 17.28
CA ASN A 1130 16.02 5.23 18.40
C ASN A 1130 17.28 4.34 18.33
N ILE A 1131 17.66 3.96 17.11
CA ILE A 1131 18.87 3.18 16.86
C ILE A 1131 20.10 4.04 17.15
N GLN A 1132 20.11 5.30 16.71
CA GLN A 1132 21.20 6.25 16.99
C GLN A 1132 21.37 6.50 18.49
N GLU A 1133 20.28 6.74 19.23
CA GLU A 1133 20.35 6.88 20.69
C GLU A 1133 20.98 5.66 21.37
N ALA A 1134 20.67 4.45 20.90
CA ALA A 1134 21.25 3.23 21.46
C ALA A 1134 22.75 3.11 21.15
N ILE A 1135 23.17 3.51 19.94
CA ILE A 1135 24.58 3.57 19.55
C ILE A 1135 25.33 4.61 20.38
N ASP A 1136 24.80 5.82 20.49
CA ASP A 1136 25.36 6.92 21.29
C ASP A 1136 25.41 6.55 22.78
N GLY A 1137 24.47 5.73 23.24
CA GLY A 1137 24.44 5.12 24.57
C GLY A 1137 25.44 3.98 24.79
N GLY A 1138 26.29 3.65 23.81
CA GLY A 1138 27.38 2.69 23.93
C GLY A 1138 27.19 1.35 23.21
N CYS A 1139 26.08 1.12 22.50
CA CYS A 1139 25.89 -0.13 21.73
C CYS A 1139 26.81 -0.14 20.49
N THR A 1140 27.87 -0.95 20.52
CA THR A 1140 28.84 -1.07 19.40
C THR A 1140 28.69 -2.36 18.58
N ASN A 1141 27.86 -3.30 19.06
CA ASN A 1141 27.61 -4.60 18.45
C ASN A 1141 26.20 -4.67 17.84
N PHE A 1142 26.09 -5.24 16.64
CA PHE A 1142 24.82 -5.41 15.93
C PHE A 1142 23.77 -6.22 16.69
N THR A 1143 24.16 -7.33 17.32
CA THR A 1143 23.24 -8.20 18.07
C THR A 1143 22.72 -7.50 19.32
N GLU A 1144 23.61 -6.83 20.05
CA GLU A 1144 23.26 -6.01 21.21
C GLU A 1144 22.31 -4.88 20.80
N LEU A 1145 22.60 -4.17 19.71
CA LEU A 1145 21.75 -3.10 19.18
C LEU A 1145 20.34 -3.61 18.81
N CYS A 1146 20.24 -4.79 18.18
CA CYS A 1146 18.95 -5.41 17.88
C CYS A 1146 18.19 -5.78 19.16
N ASN A 1147 18.87 -6.30 20.18
CA ASN A 1147 18.26 -6.67 21.46
C ASN A 1147 17.78 -5.45 22.25
N THR A 1148 18.58 -4.38 22.27
CA THR A 1148 18.27 -3.14 22.99
C THR A 1148 17.12 -2.38 22.33
N THR A 1149 17.11 -2.30 21.00
CA THR A 1149 16.11 -1.51 20.25
C THR A 1149 14.87 -2.33 19.86
N GLY A 1150 14.98 -3.65 19.79
CA GLY A 1150 13.96 -4.53 19.22
C GLY A 1150 13.92 -4.54 17.69
N ALA A 1151 14.70 -3.69 17.01
CA ALA A 1151 14.80 -3.69 15.55
C ALA A 1151 15.53 -4.95 15.06
N GLY A 1152 14.96 -5.63 14.07
CA GLY A 1152 15.56 -6.83 13.48
C GLY A 1152 15.23 -8.16 14.17
N LEU A 1153 14.53 -8.13 15.31
CA LEU A 1153 14.13 -9.35 16.04
C LEU A 1153 12.82 -9.99 15.55
N GLY A 1154 11.95 -9.21 14.90
CA GLY A 1154 10.71 -9.72 14.29
C GLY A 1154 10.97 -10.40 12.94
N CYS A 1155 10.49 -9.81 11.83
CA CYS A 1155 10.72 -10.36 10.49
C CYS A 1155 12.18 -10.28 9.98
N GLY A 1156 13.05 -9.57 10.71
CA GLY A 1156 14.44 -9.31 10.30
C GLY A 1156 14.63 -8.42 9.05
N SER A 1157 13.57 -7.97 8.38
CA SER A 1157 13.69 -7.24 7.10
C SER A 1157 14.34 -5.86 7.20
N CYS A 1158 14.53 -5.33 8.41
CA CYS A 1158 15.24 -4.07 8.67
C CYS A 1158 16.71 -4.26 9.11
N LYS A 1159 17.20 -5.51 9.24
CA LYS A 1159 18.55 -5.77 9.76
C LYS A 1159 19.66 -5.13 8.91
N THR A 1160 19.47 -5.03 7.60
CA THR A 1160 20.43 -4.38 6.68
C THR A 1160 20.57 -2.89 7.00
N GLU A 1161 19.45 -2.18 7.14
CA GLU A 1161 19.42 -0.76 7.50
C GLU A 1161 19.95 -0.51 8.92
N VAL A 1162 19.66 -1.41 9.87
CA VAL A 1162 20.23 -1.35 11.24
C VAL A 1162 21.76 -1.49 11.21
N ARG A 1163 22.31 -2.40 10.39
CA ARG A 1163 23.78 -2.54 10.22
C ARG A 1163 24.40 -1.30 9.59
N GLU A 1164 23.73 -0.73 8.59
CA GLU A 1164 24.20 0.47 7.92
C GLU A 1164 24.32 1.64 8.90
N LEU A 1165 23.30 1.88 9.72
CA LEU A 1165 23.35 2.90 10.77
C LEU A 1165 24.50 2.67 11.76
N LEU A 1166 24.69 1.43 12.21
CA LEU A 1166 25.80 1.07 13.10
C LEU A 1166 27.18 1.29 12.45
N ASN A 1167 27.34 0.91 11.18
CA ASN A 1167 28.59 1.06 10.46
C ASN A 1167 28.92 2.53 10.16
N ASN A 1168 27.92 3.34 9.80
CA ASN A 1168 28.09 4.77 9.55
C ASN A 1168 28.54 5.50 10.83
N ALA A 1169 28.00 5.13 11.99
CA ALA A 1169 28.45 5.67 13.26
C ALA A 1169 29.92 5.31 13.57
N LYS A 1170 30.38 4.10 13.22
CA LYS A 1170 31.78 3.67 13.38
C LYS A 1170 32.77 4.38 12.46
N VAL A 1171 32.31 4.97 11.36
CA VAL A 1171 33.16 5.74 10.43
C VAL A 1171 33.30 7.18 10.90
N LEU A 1172 32.34 7.68 11.70
CA LEU A 1172 32.31 9.04 12.23
C LEU A 1172 32.99 9.17 13.61
N ALA A 1173 33.11 8.07 14.36
CA ALA A 1173 33.87 7.94 15.60
C ALA A 1173 35.33 7.56 15.32
#